data_AF-A0AAW2VRT5-F1
#
_entry.id   AF-A0AAW2VRT5-F1
#
_cell.length_a   1.000
_cell.length_b   1.000
_cell.length_c   1.000
_cell.angle_alpha   90.00
_cell.angle_beta   90.00
_cell.angle_gamma   90.00
#
_symmetry.space_group_name_H-M   'P 1'
#
loop_
_entity.id
_entity.type
_entity.pdbx_description
1 polymer ?
#
loop_
_entity_poly.entity_id
_entity_poly.type
_entity_poly.pdbx_seq_one_letter_code
_entity_poly.pdbx_strand_id
1 'polypeptide(L)'
;MAVGVEEVVEELRSTFTSGKTKTHEWRASQLKAIIRIVTHHEDEIVEALRSDLKKPELESFVHELKCPVGLPCVFPVKTSMTTFPASGEIVPEPLGVVLVISTWNYPFLLSLEPVIGAIAAGNAVVLKPSEVAPATSSVLSKLLGEYMDTTAVKVIEGAAPETTALLEQKWDKIFYTGSGKVGRIILAAAAKHLTPVVLELGGKCPVVVDANINLKVAARRIISGKWGCNSGQTCVSPDYVITTKEYASKLVDALSAELENFYGKDPLQSKDLSSIINAHHFDRVAKLLDDEKVSGKIVFGGQQDKTNLKIAPTIILDVPDDSLIMNEEIFGPLLPIVTVNKIKESFGVINAKGKPLAAYLFTNDKKLKAEFIGSVSAGGITINDVALHFAEAGLPFGGVGESGMGAYHGKFSFDAFSHNKAVLRRGFGGDVAARYPPYAPWKLQFLKALLKGNIFGVLRALLGWAFILYLVSWIASAAVYHHQPQMTNEKQSSSVIFPLSGNVYPEGYYYVTMNIGRPPKPYFLDIDTGSDLTWLQCDAPCKKCMPAPHSLYKPNRNVITCQDPICTSLHGPGNHHPCQTPEEQCDYEVEYADHGSSLGVLVKDSFPLKFSNGTAVAPLLAFGCGYDQEVIDASHVPYTDGVLGLGIGKSSILAQLRDMGLTRNVVGHCLSGQGGGYLLFGDGFLPTSGILWTPIMSQSKYYSLGSADLRLGGQAASFKGLQIVFDSGSTYSYFSSQAYNDLVSLMRNNLNGKQLKDAVEDRSLPVCWKGAEPFKSIRDFVSYFKPLVLSFKNVEFQVQPEAYLIVTVHGNVCLGILDGGEVGLGNLNVIGDISMQDKMVIYDNERQQIGWAPANCNSLPKS
;
A
#
# COMPACT_ATOMS: atom_id res chain seq x y z
N MET A 1 3.24 -23.28 -29.05
CA MET A 1 3.94 -23.73 -27.83
C MET A 1 4.00 -22.51 -26.93
N ALA A 2 3.36 -22.56 -25.75
CA ALA A 2 3.47 -21.46 -24.80
C ALA A 2 4.95 -21.33 -24.43
N VAL A 3 5.56 -20.20 -24.76
CA VAL A 3 6.92 -19.86 -24.31
C VAL A 3 6.94 -20.04 -22.80
N GLY A 4 7.98 -20.67 -22.25
CA GLY A 4 8.20 -20.77 -20.81
C GLY A 4 8.45 -19.39 -20.21
N VAL A 5 7.42 -18.56 -20.08
CA VAL A 5 7.52 -17.18 -19.58
C VAL A 5 8.17 -17.17 -18.19
N GLU A 6 7.86 -18.17 -17.37
CA GLU A 6 8.50 -18.42 -16.08
C GLU A 6 10.02 -18.62 -16.23
N GLU A 7 10.47 -19.50 -17.12
CA GLU A 7 11.90 -19.75 -17.39
C GLU A 7 12.61 -18.47 -17.85
N VAL A 8 11.97 -17.66 -18.70
CA VAL A 8 12.51 -16.37 -19.15
C VAL A 8 12.68 -15.39 -17.98
N VAL A 9 11.69 -15.29 -17.10
CA VAL A 9 11.75 -14.41 -15.93
C VAL A 9 12.81 -14.89 -14.94
N GLU A 10 12.95 -16.20 -14.74
CA GLU A 10 14.02 -16.78 -13.91
C GLU A 10 15.42 -16.48 -14.45
N GLU A 11 15.65 -16.62 -15.77
CA GLU A 11 16.92 -16.29 -16.41
C GLU A 11 17.28 -14.81 -16.21
N LEU A 12 16.32 -13.90 -16.40
CA LEU A 12 16.51 -12.47 -16.21
C LEU A 12 16.81 -12.12 -14.75
N ARG A 13 16.09 -12.74 -13.80
CA ARG A 13 16.28 -12.51 -12.37
C ARG A 13 17.64 -13.06 -11.91
N SER A 14 18.09 -14.19 -12.45
CA SER A 14 19.44 -14.72 -12.25
C SER A 14 20.51 -13.76 -12.78
N THR A 15 20.35 -13.27 -14.01
CA THR A 15 21.27 -12.29 -14.62
C THR A 15 21.33 -10.98 -13.83
N PHE A 16 20.19 -10.44 -13.40
CA PHE A 16 20.14 -9.25 -12.55
C PHE A 16 20.86 -9.48 -11.21
N THR A 17 20.60 -10.62 -10.55
CA THR A 17 21.18 -10.98 -9.25
C THR A 17 22.69 -11.16 -9.32
N SER A 18 23.23 -11.59 -10.46
CA SER A 18 24.69 -11.67 -10.69
C SER A 18 25.40 -10.32 -10.60
N GLY A 19 24.65 -9.21 -10.69
CA GLY A 19 25.19 -7.84 -10.68
C GLY A 19 25.65 -7.33 -12.05
N LYS A 20 25.56 -8.15 -13.11
CA LYS A 20 25.97 -7.79 -14.49
C LYS A 20 25.38 -6.45 -14.94
N THR A 21 24.07 -6.27 -14.75
CA THR A 21 23.32 -5.08 -15.20
C THR A 21 23.62 -3.80 -14.40
N LYS A 22 24.23 -3.92 -13.22
CA LYS A 22 24.55 -2.77 -12.35
C LYS A 22 25.78 -1.97 -12.83
N THR A 23 26.67 -2.61 -13.60
CA THR A 23 27.91 -1.99 -14.07
C THR A 23 27.63 -0.86 -15.05
N HIS A 24 28.42 0.22 -14.99
CA HIS A 24 28.28 1.32 -15.94
C HIS A 24 28.64 0.88 -17.37
N GLU A 25 29.64 0.00 -17.49
CA GLU A 25 30.13 -0.56 -18.74
C GLU A 25 29.05 -1.35 -19.47
N TRP A 26 28.31 -2.20 -18.74
CA TRP A 26 27.19 -2.94 -19.33
C TRP A 26 26.11 -1.96 -19.81
N ARG A 27 25.65 -1.05 -18.95
CA ARG A 27 24.61 -0.06 -19.31
C ARG A 27 25.00 0.77 -20.54
N ALA A 28 26.21 1.32 -20.55
CA ALA A 28 26.72 2.11 -21.66
C ALA A 28 26.85 1.27 -22.95
N SER A 29 27.23 0.00 -22.87
CA SER A 29 27.33 -0.86 -24.06
C SER A 29 25.95 -1.17 -24.65
N GLN A 30 24.93 -1.40 -23.81
CA GLN A 30 23.54 -1.63 -24.25
C GLN A 30 22.94 -0.37 -24.89
N LEU A 31 23.14 0.80 -24.29
CA LEU A 31 22.66 2.07 -24.87
C LEU A 31 23.33 2.37 -26.21
N LYS A 32 24.64 2.11 -26.33
CA LYS A 32 25.35 2.19 -27.63
C LYS A 32 24.82 1.17 -28.64
N ALA A 33 24.34 0.01 -28.20
CA ALA A 33 23.73 -0.97 -29.08
C ALA A 33 22.42 -0.43 -29.67
N ILE A 34 21.57 0.20 -28.86
CA ILE A 34 20.35 0.88 -29.34
C ILE A 34 20.69 1.97 -30.36
N ILE A 35 21.71 2.80 -30.10
CA ILE A 35 22.17 3.79 -31.08
C ILE A 35 22.54 3.11 -32.41
N ARG A 36 23.32 2.02 -32.36
CA ARG A 36 23.69 1.25 -33.57
C ARG A 36 22.47 0.69 -34.30
N ILE A 37 21.48 0.16 -33.58
CA ILE A 37 20.23 -0.33 -34.16
C ILE A 37 19.57 0.78 -34.99
N VAL A 38 19.37 1.95 -34.38
CA VAL A 38 18.72 3.09 -35.05
C VAL A 38 19.55 3.58 -36.24
N THR A 39 20.88 3.70 -36.09
CA THR A 39 21.72 4.24 -37.17
C THR A 39 22.00 3.28 -38.32
N HIS A 40 22.05 1.96 -38.07
CA HIS A 40 22.40 0.98 -39.09
C HIS A 40 21.17 0.40 -39.80
N HIS A 41 20.00 0.45 -39.17
CA HIS A 41 18.77 -0.16 -39.68
C HIS A 41 17.63 0.85 -39.85
N GLU A 42 17.96 2.14 -40.03
CA GLU A 42 17.00 3.22 -40.25
C GLU A 42 15.99 2.85 -41.35
N ASP A 43 16.46 2.41 -42.51
CA ASP A 43 15.60 2.02 -43.63
C ASP A 43 14.67 0.84 -43.31
N GLU A 44 15.17 -0.18 -42.60
CA GLU A 44 14.37 -1.35 -42.18
C GLU A 44 13.28 -0.94 -41.19
N ILE A 45 13.59 -0.05 -40.25
CA ILE A 45 12.64 0.47 -39.26
C ILE A 45 11.59 1.36 -39.95
N VAL A 46 12.01 2.27 -40.83
CA VAL A 46 11.09 3.14 -41.58
C VAL A 46 10.14 2.31 -42.44
N GLU A 47 10.62 1.25 -43.09
CA GLU A 47 9.78 0.36 -43.89
C GLU A 47 8.77 -0.42 -43.03
N ALA A 48 9.16 -0.88 -41.84
CA ALA A 48 8.23 -1.51 -40.92
C ALA A 48 7.11 -0.55 -40.48
N LEU A 49 7.47 0.70 -40.11
CA LEU A 49 6.50 1.75 -39.77
C LEU A 49 5.59 2.10 -40.95
N ARG A 50 6.13 2.11 -42.17
CA ARG A 50 5.36 2.33 -43.40
C ARG A 50 4.41 1.17 -43.68
N SER A 51 4.82 -0.06 -43.44
CA SER A 51 3.97 -1.25 -43.58
C SER A 51 2.78 -1.21 -42.61
N ASP A 52 3.04 -0.92 -41.33
CA ASP A 52 2.01 -0.93 -40.29
C ASP A 52 1.06 0.29 -40.40
N LEU A 53 1.56 1.50 -40.64
CA LEU A 53 0.79 2.75 -40.52
C LEU A 53 0.69 3.57 -41.82
N LYS A 54 1.34 3.14 -42.90
CA LYS A 54 1.65 4.00 -44.07
C LYS A 54 2.23 5.36 -43.65
N LYS A 55 3.02 5.35 -42.57
CA LYS A 55 3.59 6.56 -41.98
C LYS A 55 4.59 7.18 -42.97
N PRO A 56 4.46 8.49 -43.28
CA PRO A 56 5.43 9.19 -44.12
C PRO A 56 6.85 9.11 -43.54
N GLU A 57 7.85 9.04 -44.40
CA GLU A 57 9.26 8.86 -43.99
C GLU A 57 9.75 9.95 -43.03
N LEU A 58 9.46 11.22 -43.33
CA LEU A 58 9.80 12.34 -42.47
C LEU A 58 9.10 12.23 -41.10
N GLU A 59 7.85 11.77 -41.09
CA GLU A 59 7.09 11.54 -39.85
C GLU A 59 7.76 10.44 -39.01
N SER A 60 8.10 9.30 -39.62
CA SER A 60 8.81 8.19 -38.98
C SER A 60 10.14 8.64 -38.37
N PHE A 61 10.94 9.40 -39.13
CA PHE A 61 12.24 9.86 -38.65
C PHE A 61 12.11 10.85 -37.48
N VAL A 62 11.31 11.91 -37.66
CA VAL A 62 11.21 13.00 -36.69
C VAL A 62 10.51 12.54 -35.42
N HIS A 63 9.45 11.74 -35.54
CA HIS A 63 8.64 11.33 -34.40
C HIS A 63 9.17 10.08 -33.70
N GLU A 64 9.88 9.15 -34.36
CA GLU A 64 10.26 7.88 -33.73
C GLU A 64 11.75 7.57 -33.67
N LEU A 65 12.58 8.14 -34.55
CA LEU A 65 14.01 7.77 -34.63
C LEU A 65 14.94 8.77 -33.94
N LYS A 66 14.46 9.96 -33.58
CA LYS A 66 15.28 10.98 -32.91
C LYS A 66 15.60 10.56 -31.47
N CYS A 67 16.84 10.14 -31.23
CA CYS A 67 17.31 9.64 -29.93
C CYS A 67 17.72 10.77 -28.97
N PRO A 68 17.13 10.89 -27.76
CA PRO A 68 17.60 11.79 -26.72
C PRO A 68 18.51 11.04 -25.74
N VAL A 69 19.84 11.07 -25.94
CA VAL A 69 20.79 10.49 -24.95
C VAL A 69 21.56 11.60 -24.24
N GLY A 70 21.19 11.84 -22.98
CA GLY A 70 21.94 12.66 -22.03
C GLY A 70 21.77 12.10 -20.62
N LEU A 71 22.82 11.50 -20.07
CA LEU A 71 22.83 10.95 -18.70
C LEU A 71 23.65 11.86 -17.77
N PRO A 72 23.04 12.46 -16.75
CA PRO A 72 23.77 12.88 -15.56
C PRO A 72 23.27 12.11 -14.33
N CYS A 73 24.17 11.50 -13.56
CA CYS A 73 23.85 10.97 -12.23
C CYS A 73 25.05 11.15 -11.28
N VAL A 74 24.95 12.15 -10.40
CA VAL A 74 24.99 12.11 -8.92
C VAL A 74 24.70 13.54 -8.47
N PHE A 75 23.70 13.75 -7.62
CA PHE A 75 23.45 15.07 -7.02
C PHE A 75 23.83 15.05 -5.53
N PRO A 76 24.80 15.87 -5.09
CA PRO A 76 25.10 16.01 -3.67
C PRO A 76 23.93 16.73 -2.98
N VAL A 77 23.37 16.11 -1.94
CA VAL A 77 22.34 16.73 -1.10
C VAL A 77 23.02 17.48 0.03
N LYS A 78 22.62 18.74 0.28
CA LYS A 78 23.11 19.51 1.42
C LYS A 78 22.57 18.89 2.72
N THR A 79 23.46 18.45 3.60
CA THR A 79 23.10 18.03 4.95
C THR A 79 22.87 19.23 5.87
N SER A 80 21.94 19.08 6.81
CA SER A 80 21.67 20.08 7.86
C SER A 80 22.86 20.21 8.81
N MET A 81 23.09 21.40 9.39
CA MET A 81 24.09 21.61 10.45
C MET A 81 23.89 20.68 11.67
N THR A 82 22.67 20.21 11.88
CA THR A 82 22.32 19.31 13.01
C THR A 82 22.85 17.89 12.85
N THR A 83 23.19 17.47 11.62
CA THR A 83 23.75 16.15 11.35
C THR A 83 25.26 16.18 11.16
N PHE A 84 25.93 17.35 11.19
CA PHE A 84 27.38 17.47 11.09
C PHE A 84 28.11 16.62 12.17
N PRO A 85 29.17 15.85 11.82
CA PRO A 85 29.86 15.78 10.53
C PRO A 85 29.34 14.68 9.59
N ALA A 86 28.05 14.36 9.62
CA ALA A 86 27.46 13.41 8.69
C ALA A 86 27.30 14.02 7.28
N SER A 87 27.52 13.18 6.27
CA SER A 87 27.21 13.43 4.88
C SER A 87 26.04 12.54 4.46
N GLY A 88 25.06 13.11 3.77
CA GLY A 88 23.89 12.42 3.25
C GLY A 88 23.96 12.39 1.73
N GLU A 89 23.63 11.25 1.15
CA GLU A 89 23.55 11.04 -0.30
C GLU A 89 22.28 10.26 -0.64
N ILE A 90 21.68 10.56 -1.79
CA ILE A 90 20.63 9.73 -2.38
C ILE A 90 21.32 8.87 -3.44
N VAL A 91 21.31 7.56 -3.23
CA VAL A 91 21.93 6.59 -4.14
C VAL A 91 20.83 5.91 -4.95
N PRO A 92 20.72 6.19 -6.26
CA PRO A 92 19.79 5.46 -7.10
C PRO A 92 20.28 4.01 -7.30
N GLU A 93 19.39 3.04 -7.12
CA GLU A 93 19.65 1.63 -7.42
C GLU A 93 18.56 1.05 -8.34
N PRO A 94 18.89 0.13 -9.26
CA PRO A 94 17.88 -0.50 -10.11
C PRO A 94 16.86 -1.28 -9.27
N LEU A 95 15.62 -1.29 -9.75
CA LEU A 95 14.51 -2.02 -9.11
C LEU A 95 14.67 -3.54 -9.24
N GLY A 96 15.09 -4.04 -10.40
CA GLY A 96 15.20 -5.48 -10.65
C GLY A 96 14.94 -5.88 -12.10
N VAL A 97 13.96 -6.76 -12.26
CA VAL A 97 13.45 -7.22 -13.56
C VAL A 97 12.15 -6.46 -13.85
N VAL A 98 12.12 -5.75 -14.97
CA VAL A 98 11.00 -4.87 -15.33
C VAL A 98 10.33 -5.33 -16.62
N LEU A 99 9.02 -5.15 -16.68
CA LEU A 99 8.20 -5.44 -17.86
C LEU A 99 7.77 -4.13 -18.50
N VAL A 100 8.04 -3.98 -19.80
CA VAL A 100 7.59 -2.86 -20.64
C VAL A 100 6.59 -3.40 -21.65
N ILE A 101 5.33 -2.98 -21.56
CA ILE A 101 4.27 -3.31 -22.52
C ILE A 101 3.98 -2.04 -23.34
N SER A 102 4.37 -2.05 -24.62
CA SER A 102 4.22 -0.90 -25.51
C SER A 102 2.97 -0.98 -26.39
N THR A 103 2.65 0.13 -27.06
CA THR A 103 1.47 0.30 -27.91
C THR A 103 1.87 0.39 -29.40
N TRP A 104 0.89 0.49 -30.28
CA TRP A 104 1.04 0.35 -31.74
C TRP A 104 1.15 1.65 -32.53
N ASN A 105 0.83 2.80 -31.94
CA ASN A 105 0.70 4.06 -32.71
C ASN A 105 2.03 4.79 -32.96
N TYR A 106 2.97 4.66 -32.03
CA TYR A 106 4.39 4.97 -32.22
C TYR A 106 5.19 3.76 -31.74
N PRO A 107 5.08 2.63 -32.48
CA PRO A 107 5.45 1.31 -31.97
C PRO A 107 6.94 1.15 -31.73
N PHE A 108 7.78 1.97 -32.37
CA PHE A 108 9.22 1.95 -32.15
C PHE A 108 9.60 2.84 -30.97
N LEU A 109 9.15 4.10 -30.96
CA LEU A 109 9.44 5.07 -29.89
C LEU A 109 8.98 4.59 -28.52
N LEU A 110 7.70 4.23 -28.40
CA LEU A 110 7.06 3.87 -27.13
C LEU A 110 7.51 2.49 -26.63
N SER A 111 8.22 1.73 -27.47
CA SER A 111 8.94 0.52 -27.05
C SER A 111 10.31 0.86 -26.48
N LEU A 112 11.11 1.66 -27.21
CA LEU A 112 12.51 1.85 -26.85
C LEU A 112 12.75 2.89 -25.77
N GLU A 113 11.97 3.96 -25.71
CA GLU A 113 12.19 5.02 -24.73
C GLU A 113 12.09 4.55 -23.25
N PRO A 114 11.05 3.79 -22.84
CA PRO A 114 11.04 3.17 -21.51
C PRO A 114 12.16 2.13 -21.32
N VAL A 115 12.50 1.35 -22.35
CA VAL A 115 13.61 0.37 -22.29
C VAL A 115 14.96 1.07 -22.05
N ILE A 116 15.22 2.19 -22.74
CA ILE A 116 16.40 3.05 -22.54
C ILE A 116 16.49 3.49 -21.07
N GLY A 117 15.37 3.96 -20.51
CA GLY A 117 15.28 4.33 -19.08
C GLY A 117 15.62 3.18 -18.13
N ALA A 118 15.00 2.02 -18.38
CA ALA A 118 15.20 0.83 -17.55
C ALA A 118 16.66 0.33 -17.58
N ILE A 119 17.27 0.28 -18.76
CA ILE A 119 18.68 -0.09 -18.94
C ILE A 119 19.59 0.95 -18.30
N ALA A 120 19.33 2.25 -18.48
CA ALA A 120 20.10 3.31 -17.86
C ALA A 120 20.08 3.22 -16.32
N ALA A 121 18.95 2.82 -15.73
CA ALA A 121 18.83 2.56 -14.30
C ALA A 121 19.52 1.25 -13.85
N GLY A 122 19.78 0.31 -14.77
CA GLY A 122 20.50 -0.94 -14.52
C GLY A 122 19.60 -2.17 -14.30
N ASN A 123 18.37 -2.13 -14.81
CA ASN A 123 17.41 -3.21 -14.72
C ASN A 123 17.61 -4.25 -15.84
N ALA A 124 17.18 -5.48 -15.58
CA ALA A 124 16.88 -6.44 -16.64
C ALA A 124 15.46 -6.16 -17.17
N VAL A 125 15.21 -6.38 -18.47
CA VAL A 125 14.01 -5.89 -19.16
C VAL A 125 13.38 -6.97 -20.02
N VAL A 126 12.05 -7.09 -19.93
CA VAL A 126 11.22 -7.70 -20.97
C VAL A 126 10.46 -6.60 -21.69
N LEU A 127 10.61 -6.54 -23.01
CA LEU A 127 9.75 -5.76 -23.89
C LEU A 127 8.67 -6.66 -24.48
N LYS A 128 7.40 -6.27 -24.31
CA LYS A 128 6.25 -6.84 -25.00
C LYS A 128 5.73 -5.80 -26.01
N PRO A 129 6.13 -5.89 -27.29
CA PRO A 129 5.64 -4.99 -28.33
C PRO A 129 4.17 -5.29 -28.65
N SER A 130 3.48 -4.32 -29.26
CA SER A 130 2.08 -4.50 -29.65
C SER A 130 1.96 -5.38 -30.90
N GLU A 131 1.14 -6.42 -30.79
CA GLU A 131 0.74 -7.31 -31.90
C GLU A 131 -0.02 -6.59 -33.02
N VAL A 132 -0.51 -5.37 -32.76
CA VAL A 132 -1.28 -4.56 -33.71
C VAL A 132 -0.37 -3.87 -34.73
N ALA A 133 0.94 -3.73 -34.42
CA ALA A 133 1.99 -3.26 -35.34
C ALA A 133 3.01 -4.40 -35.60
N PRO A 134 2.60 -5.47 -36.33
CA PRO A 134 3.36 -6.70 -36.42
C PRO A 134 4.69 -6.55 -37.15
N ALA A 135 4.80 -5.68 -38.16
CA ALA A 135 6.07 -5.48 -38.86
C ALA A 135 7.10 -4.85 -37.91
N THR A 136 6.68 -3.82 -37.15
CA THR A 136 7.55 -3.16 -36.17
C THR A 136 7.89 -4.09 -34.99
N SER A 137 6.92 -4.86 -34.50
CA SER A 137 7.14 -5.90 -33.47
C SER A 137 8.24 -6.88 -33.87
N SER A 138 8.18 -7.37 -35.11
CA SER A 138 9.15 -8.33 -35.64
C SER A 138 10.55 -7.72 -35.79
N VAL A 139 10.64 -6.47 -36.26
CA VAL A 139 11.92 -5.73 -36.35
C VAL A 139 12.52 -5.51 -34.97
N LEU A 140 11.72 -5.13 -33.96
CA LEU A 140 12.20 -4.98 -32.58
C LEU A 140 12.71 -6.31 -32.01
N SER A 141 11.94 -7.39 -32.19
CA SER A 141 12.28 -8.74 -31.75
C SER A 141 13.62 -9.22 -32.33
N LYS A 142 13.79 -9.07 -33.65
CA LYS A 142 15.03 -9.39 -34.37
C LYS A 142 16.20 -8.53 -33.90
N LEU A 143 16.09 -7.21 -33.99
CA LEU A 143 17.23 -6.30 -33.80
C LEU A 143 17.67 -6.25 -32.33
N LEU A 144 16.75 -6.26 -31.36
CA LEU A 144 17.14 -6.32 -29.96
C LEU A 144 17.78 -7.68 -29.62
N GLY A 145 17.29 -8.77 -30.21
CA GLY A 145 17.89 -10.10 -30.05
C GLY A 145 19.31 -10.23 -30.64
N GLU A 146 19.62 -9.50 -31.71
CA GLU A 146 20.93 -9.52 -32.37
C GLU A 146 21.97 -8.60 -31.69
N TYR A 147 21.53 -7.45 -31.16
CA TYR A 147 22.44 -6.38 -30.72
C TYR A 147 22.61 -6.29 -29.20
N MET A 148 21.67 -6.81 -28.42
CA MET A 148 21.63 -6.63 -26.97
C MET A 148 22.00 -7.92 -26.22
N ASP A 149 22.27 -7.77 -24.94
CA ASP A 149 22.51 -8.87 -24.02
C ASP A 149 21.22 -9.68 -23.78
N THR A 150 21.05 -10.76 -24.53
CA THR A 150 19.83 -11.58 -24.51
C THR A 150 19.59 -12.29 -23.17
N THR A 151 20.55 -12.29 -22.24
CA THR A 151 20.31 -12.81 -20.87
C THR A 151 19.68 -11.76 -19.95
N ALA A 152 19.65 -10.48 -20.35
CA ALA A 152 19.15 -9.35 -19.57
C ALA A 152 18.09 -8.51 -20.29
N VAL A 153 18.01 -8.58 -21.62
CA VAL A 153 17.01 -7.89 -22.44
C VAL A 153 16.34 -8.92 -23.35
N LYS A 154 15.04 -9.12 -23.18
CA LYS A 154 14.24 -10.06 -23.98
C LYS A 154 13.07 -9.34 -24.63
N VAL A 155 12.69 -9.81 -25.82
CA VAL A 155 11.45 -9.40 -26.49
C VAL A 155 10.51 -10.61 -26.50
N ILE A 156 9.28 -10.41 -26.04
CA ILE A 156 8.23 -11.43 -26.10
C ILE A 156 7.10 -10.88 -26.95
N GLU A 157 7.01 -11.39 -28.17
CA GLU A 157 5.88 -11.11 -29.06
C GLU A 157 4.67 -11.95 -28.65
N GLY A 158 3.48 -11.43 -28.95
CA GLY A 158 2.22 -12.12 -28.63
C GLY A 158 1.08 -11.16 -28.38
N ALA A 159 -0.11 -11.69 -28.17
CA ALA A 159 -1.32 -10.90 -27.96
C ALA A 159 -1.77 -10.98 -26.49
N ALA A 160 -3.08 -11.00 -26.25
CA ALA A 160 -3.66 -11.09 -24.92
C ALA A 160 -3.21 -12.33 -24.12
N PRO A 161 -3.09 -13.55 -24.69
CA PRO A 161 -2.65 -14.73 -23.92
C PRO A 161 -1.24 -14.58 -23.36
N GLU A 162 -0.29 -14.16 -24.19
CA GLU A 162 1.10 -13.95 -23.78
C GLU A 162 1.21 -12.79 -22.78
N THR A 163 0.46 -11.72 -23.01
CA THR A 163 0.40 -10.58 -22.06
C THR A 163 -0.16 -11.02 -20.70
N THR A 164 -1.17 -11.89 -20.69
CA THR A 164 -1.76 -12.43 -19.45
C THR A 164 -0.75 -13.30 -18.71
N ALA A 165 -0.07 -14.20 -19.41
CA ALA A 165 0.97 -15.05 -18.83
C ALA A 165 2.14 -14.23 -18.26
N LEU A 166 2.52 -13.13 -18.93
CA LEU A 166 3.50 -12.18 -18.43
C LEU A 166 3.03 -11.50 -17.14
N LEU A 167 1.77 -11.05 -17.09
CA LEU A 167 1.20 -10.36 -15.93
C LEU A 167 0.98 -11.28 -14.71
N GLU A 168 1.00 -12.59 -14.87
CA GLU A 168 0.99 -13.55 -13.76
C GLU A 168 2.33 -13.63 -13.03
N GLN A 169 3.42 -13.27 -13.70
CA GLN A 169 4.78 -13.30 -13.13
C GLN A 169 5.04 -12.13 -12.18
N LYS A 170 6.04 -12.29 -11.31
CA LYS A 170 6.50 -11.22 -10.41
C LYS A 170 7.48 -10.30 -11.14
N TRP A 171 7.14 -9.01 -11.19
CA TRP A 171 7.98 -7.95 -11.73
C TRP A 171 8.34 -6.94 -10.65
N ASP A 172 9.52 -6.32 -10.76
CA ASP A 172 9.95 -5.25 -9.87
C ASP A 172 9.44 -3.87 -10.34
N LYS A 173 8.99 -3.77 -11.61
CA LYS A 173 8.24 -2.66 -12.19
C LYS A 173 7.46 -3.13 -13.41
N ILE A 174 6.24 -2.61 -13.62
CA ILE A 174 5.55 -2.70 -14.92
C ILE A 174 5.39 -1.29 -15.51
N PHE A 175 5.79 -1.10 -16.76
CA PHE A 175 5.53 0.10 -17.55
C PHE A 175 4.54 -0.28 -18.66
N TYR A 176 3.45 0.47 -18.77
CA TYR A 176 2.43 0.24 -19.79
C TYR A 176 2.04 1.53 -20.49
N THR A 177 2.01 1.49 -21.82
CA THR A 177 1.35 2.52 -22.62
C THR A 177 0.14 1.92 -23.36
N GLY A 178 -1.02 2.57 -23.27
CA GLY A 178 -2.19 2.18 -24.06
C GLY A 178 -3.52 2.63 -23.48
N SER A 179 -4.53 1.74 -23.49
CA SER A 179 -5.90 2.12 -23.12
C SER A 179 -6.16 2.04 -21.62
N GLY A 180 -7.01 2.92 -21.10
CA GLY A 180 -7.40 2.87 -19.68
C GLY A 180 -8.06 1.57 -19.25
N LYS A 181 -8.79 0.90 -20.16
CA LYS A 181 -9.37 -0.43 -19.91
C LYS A 181 -8.30 -1.46 -19.58
N VAL A 182 -7.25 -1.54 -20.39
CA VAL A 182 -6.14 -2.49 -20.17
C VAL A 182 -5.23 -2.02 -19.03
N GLY A 183 -5.06 -0.71 -18.84
CA GLY A 183 -4.34 -0.15 -17.69
C GLY A 183 -4.91 -0.63 -16.34
N ARG A 184 -6.24 -0.73 -16.21
CA ARG A 184 -6.89 -1.31 -15.00
C ARG A 184 -6.60 -2.80 -14.83
N ILE A 185 -6.57 -3.56 -15.93
CA ILE A 185 -6.21 -5.00 -15.90
C ILE A 185 -4.77 -5.18 -15.41
N ILE A 186 -3.85 -4.37 -15.92
CA ILE A 186 -2.45 -4.39 -15.52
C ILE A 186 -2.29 -4.00 -14.06
N LEU A 187 -2.95 -2.94 -13.61
CA LEU A 187 -2.90 -2.51 -12.21
C LEU A 187 -3.43 -3.59 -11.26
N ALA A 188 -4.53 -4.27 -11.63
CA ALA A 188 -5.08 -5.38 -10.86
C ALA A 188 -4.13 -6.60 -10.81
N ALA A 189 -3.41 -6.89 -11.89
CA ALA A 189 -2.40 -7.94 -11.90
C ALA A 189 -1.17 -7.55 -11.05
N ALA A 190 -0.68 -6.32 -11.18
CA ALA A 190 0.45 -5.79 -10.43
C ALA A 190 0.21 -5.78 -8.92
N ALA A 191 -1.03 -5.52 -8.48
CA ALA A 191 -1.42 -5.52 -7.07
C ALA A 191 -1.16 -6.86 -6.37
N LYS A 192 -1.23 -7.99 -7.09
CA LYS A 192 -0.95 -9.33 -6.53
C LYS A 192 0.48 -9.47 -6.00
N HIS A 193 1.42 -8.72 -6.56
CA HIS A 193 2.85 -8.78 -6.25
C HIS A 193 3.39 -7.48 -5.62
N LEU A 194 2.52 -6.52 -5.32
CA LEU A 194 2.87 -5.15 -4.92
C LEU A 194 3.84 -4.48 -5.91
N THR A 195 3.68 -4.78 -7.19
CA THR A 195 4.56 -4.25 -8.23
C THR A 195 4.19 -2.79 -8.53
N PRO A 196 5.13 -1.83 -8.40
CA PRO A 196 4.87 -0.46 -8.80
C PRO A 196 4.68 -0.36 -10.32
N VAL A 197 3.77 0.51 -10.77
CA VAL A 197 3.48 0.70 -12.20
C VAL A 197 3.76 2.12 -12.68
N VAL A 198 4.05 2.26 -13.98
CA VAL A 198 3.81 3.50 -14.73
C VAL A 198 2.77 3.18 -15.78
N LEU A 199 1.67 3.95 -15.80
CA LEU A 199 0.59 3.81 -16.77
C LEU A 199 0.50 5.10 -17.58
N GLU A 200 0.86 5.02 -18.86
CA GLU A 200 0.70 6.09 -19.85
C GLU A 200 -0.56 5.81 -20.68
N LEU A 201 -1.66 6.50 -20.35
CA LEU A 201 -2.97 6.25 -20.94
C LEU A 201 -3.43 7.41 -21.84
N GLY A 202 -4.64 7.30 -22.39
CA GLY A 202 -5.21 8.30 -23.28
C GLY A 202 -6.15 9.29 -22.60
N GLY A 203 -7.02 9.88 -23.40
CA GLY A 203 -8.09 10.77 -22.97
C GLY A 203 -8.36 11.87 -23.98
N LYS A 204 -9.44 12.63 -23.79
CA LYS A 204 -9.82 13.69 -24.72
C LYS A 204 -9.05 14.97 -24.45
N CYS A 205 -7.93 15.19 -25.14
CA CYS A 205 -7.11 16.39 -24.97
C CYS A 205 -7.78 17.65 -25.58
N PRO A 206 -8.19 18.63 -24.75
CA PRO A 206 -8.86 19.85 -25.23
C PRO A 206 -7.87 20.85 -25.84
N VAL A 207 -8.35 21.60 -26.83
CA VAL A 207 -7.71 22.83 -27.32
C VAL A 207 -8.64 24.03 -27.14
N VAL A 208 -8.30 24.95 -26.24
CA VAL A 208 -9.02 26.21 -26.10
C VAL A 208 -8.41 27.26 -27.04
N VAL A 209 -9.22 27.85 -27.91
CA VAL A 209 -8.77 28.87 -28.87
C VAL A 209 -9.47 30.20 -28.59
N ASP A 210 -8.70 31.17 -28.11
CA ASP A 210 -9.14 32.55 -27.85
C ASP A 210 -9.08 33.41 -29.13
N ALA A 211 -9.81 34.52 -29.16
CA ALA A 211 -9.94 35.36 -30.36
C ALA A 211 -8.69 36.21 -30.66
N ASN A 212 -7.94 36.59 -29.61
CA ASN A 212 -6.79 37.50 -29.73
C ASN A 212 -5.47 36.76 -29.98
N ILE A 213 -5.38 36.04 -31.10
CA ILE A 213 -4.21 35.22 -31.48
C ILE A 213 -3.82 35.38 -32.95
N ASN A 214 -2.63 34.89 -33.30
CA ASN A 214 -2.28 34.67 -34.70
C ASN A 214 -2.97 33.40 -35.21
N LEU A 215 -4.15 33.58 -35.80
CA LEU A 215 -5.02 32.47 -36.21
C LEU A 215 -4.37 31.53 -37.22
N LYS A 216 -3.62 32.04 -38.20
CA LYS A 216 -2.95 31.20 -39.21
C LYS A 216 -1.89 30.29 -38.57
N VAL A 217 -1.09 30.84 -37.64
CA VAL A 217 -0.10 30.04 -36.90
C VAL A 217 -0.79 29.00 -36.01
N ALA A 218 -1.86 29.39 -35.31
CA ALA A 218 -2.63 28.49 -34.47
C ALA A 218 -3.23 27.33 -35.28
N ALA A 219 -3.84 27.62 -36.44
CA ALA A 219 -4.39 26.62 -37.34
C ALA A 219 -3.32 25.61 -37.78
N ARG A 220 -2.16 26.06 -38.27
CA ARG A 220 -1.06 25.15 -38.66
C ARG A 220 -0.56 24.29 -37.51
N ARG A 221 -0.45 24.83 -36.30
CA ARG A 221 -0.03 24.08 -35.11
C ARG A 221 -1.04 23.01 -34.73
N ILE A 222 -2.33 23.38 -34.67
CA ILE A 222 -3.43 22.42 -34.42
C ILE A 222 -3.42 21.33 -35.49
N ILE A 223 -3.23 21.69 -36.76
CA ILE A 223 -3.16 20.72 -37.87
C ILE A 223 -1.99 19.76 -37.69
N SER A 224 -0.81 20.28 -37.34
CA SER A 224 0.39 19.47 -37.10
C SER A 224 0.16 18.44 -35.99
N GLY A 225 -0.47 18.82 -34.88
CA GLY A 225 -0.74 17.89 -33.77
C GLY A 225 -1.92 16.94 -34.02
N LYS A 226 -2.89 17.33 -34.85
CA LYS A 226 -4.07 16.52 -35.14
C LYS A 226 -3.87 15.56 -36.31
N TRP A 227 -3.49 16.07 -37.47
CA TRP A 227 -3.36 15.25 -38.68
C TRP A 227 -1.91 14.93 -39.00
N GLY A 228 -0.97 15.84 -38.70
CA GLY A 228 0.47 15.62 -38.92
C GLY A 228 1.10 14.60 -37.96
N CYS A 229 0.45 14.30 -36.84
CA CYS A 229 0.84 13.25 -35.91
C CYS A 229 -0.03 12.00 -36.13
N ASN A 230 0.42 11.12 -37.01
CA ASN A 230 -0.16 9.80 -37.27
C ASN A 230 -1.68 9.80 -37.54
N SER A 231 -2.17 10.81 -38.27
CA SER A 231 -3.60 11.02 -38.54
C SER A 231 -4.49 11.03 -37.28
N GLY A 232 -3.97 11.55 -36.16
CA GLY A 232 -4.70 11.75 -34.92
C GLY A 232 -4.70 10.53 -34.00
N GLN A 233 -3.98 9.47 -34.36
CA GLN A 233 -3.77 8.28 -33.53
C GLN A 233 -2.66 8.52 -32.49
N THR A 234 -2.84 9.55 -31.66
CA THR A 234 -1.83 10.00 -30.69
C THR A 234 -2.51 10.43 -29.40
N CYS A 235 -2.05 9.91 -28.25
CA CYS A 235 -2.68 10.17 -26.95
C CYS A 235 -2.67 11.66 -26.55
N VAL A 236 -1.70 12.42 -27.06
CA VAL A 236 -1.61 13.88 -26.88
C VAL A 236 -2.20 14.67 -28.06
N SER A 237 -2.84 14.02 -29.03
CA SER A 237 -3.45 14.71 -30.17
C SER A 237 -4.58 15.63 -29.71
N PRO A 238 -4.78 16.81 -30.31
CA PRO A 238 -6.02 17.57 -30.19
C PRO A 238 -7.24 16.69 -30.43
N ASP A 239 -8.00 16.41 -29.38
CA ASP A 239 -9.18 15.56 -29.50
C ASP A 239 -10.41 16.40 -29.83
N TYR A 240 -10.55 17.57 -29.19
CA TYR A 240 -11.60 18.55 -29.51
C TYR A 240 -11.14 19.98 -29.26
N VAL A 241 -11.77 20.93 -29.96
CA VAL A 241 -11.52 22.35 -29.81
C VAL A 241 -12.69 23.00 -29.05
N ILE A 242 -12.40 23.96 -28.18
CA ILE A 242 -13.38 24.87 -27.58
C ILE A 242 -13.04 26.30 -28.01
N THR A 243 -14.02 27.01 -28.58
CA THR A 243 -13.87 28.44 -28.89
C THR A 243 -15.20 29.17 -28.72
N THR A 244 -15.19 30.51 -28.82
CA THR A 244 -16.43 31.30 -28.78
C THR A 244 -17.22 31.16 -30.07
N LYS A 245 -18.55 31.18 -30.01
CA LYS A 245 -19.45 31.12 -31.18
C LYS A 245 -19.04 32.07 -32.32
N GLU A 246 -18.68 33.31 -31.98
CA GLU A 246 -18.29 34.34 -32.95
C GLU A 246 -16.95 34.06 -33.67
N TYR A 247 -16.08 33.25 -33.05
CA TYR A 247 -14.74 32.96 -33.58
C TYR A 247 -14.67 31.62 -34.31
N ALA A 248 -15.66 30.74 -34.11
CA ALA A 248 -15.68 29.39 -34.65
C ALA A 248 -15.59 29.36 -36.19
N SER A 249 -16.35 30.20 -36.90
CA SER A 249 -16.30 30.26 -38.37
C SER A 249 -14.92 30.63 -38.89
N LYS A 250 -14.30 31.68 -38.32
CA LYS A 250 -12.94 32.12 -38.69
C LYS A 250 -11.92 31.00 -38.49
N LEU A 251 -12.04 30.25 -37.39
CA LEU A 251 -11.16 29.13 -37.10
C LEU A 251 -11.35 27.97 -38.09
N VAL A 252 -12.60 27.61 -38.41
CA VAL A 252 -12.92 26.60 -39.42
C VAL A 252 -12.34 26.98 -40.78
N ASP A 253 -12.52 28.22 -41.22
CA ASP A 253 -11.99 28.71 -42.50
C ASP A 253 -10.45 28.62 -42.54
N ALA A 254 -9.78 29.04 -41.47
CA ALA A 254 -8.32 28.99 -41.37
C ALA A 254 -7.77 27.56 -41.34
N LEU A 255 -8.42 26.65 -40.61
CA LEU A 255 -8.06 25.24 -40.58
C LEU A 255 -8.26 24.59 -41.96
N SER A 256 -9.40 24.86 -42.59
CA SER A 256 -9.75 24.28 -43.90
C SER A 256 -8.75 24.71 -44.98
N ALA A 257 -8.38 26.00 -45.01
CA ALA A 257 -7.41 26.53 -45.97
C ALA A 257 -6.00 25.93 -45.77
N GLU A 258 -5.54 25.80 -44.53
CA GLU A 258 -4.22 25.22 -44.25
C GLU A 258 -4.20 23.69 -44.45
N LEU A 259 -5.32 23.00 -44.23
CA LEU A 259 -5.46 21.57 -44.55
C LEU A 259 -5.33 21.31 -46.06
N GLU A 260 -5.99 22.12 -46.89
CA GLU A 260 -5.84 22.03 -48.35
C GLU A 260 -4.40 22.35 -48.78
N ASN A 261 -3.73 23.29 -48.12
CA ASN A 261 -2.31 23.57 -48.39
C ASN A 261 -1.40 22.38 -48.03
N PHE A 262 -1.70 21.67 -46.95
CA PHE A 262 -0.85 20.60 -46.43
C PHE A 262 -1.06 19.28 -47.18
N TYR A 263 -2.31 18.94 -47.48
CA TYR A 263 -2.67 17.63 -48.04
C TYR A 263 -3.25 17.69 -49.46
N GLY A 264 -3.40 18.89 -50.02
CA GLY A 264 -4.03 19.11 -51.32
C GLY A 264 -5.55 19.03 -51.26
N LYS A 265 -6.18 19.18 -52.44
CA LYS A 265 -7.64 19.12 -52.62
C LYS A 265 -8.24 17.73 -52.41
N ASP A 266 -7.43 16.69 -52.58
CA ASP A 266 -7.82 15.30 -52.33
C ASP A 266 -6.85 14.68 -51.30
N PRO A 267 -7.10 14.89 -50.00
CA PRO A 267 -6.20 14.43 -48.93
C PRO A 267 -5.97 12.92 -48.92
N LEU A 268 -6.91 12.10 -49.43
CA LEU A 268 -6.78 10.64 -49.43
C LEU A 268 -5.61 10.18 -50.33
N GLN A 269 -5.32 10.94 -51.39
CA GLN A 269 -4.20 10.69 -52.30
C GLN A 269 -2.87 11.28 -51.81
N SER A 270 -2.88 12.07 -50.72
CA SER A 270 -1.66 12.62 -50.17
C SER A 270 -0.74 11.51 -49.64
N LYS A 271 0.55 11.66 -49.95
CA LYS A 271 1.63 10.81 -49.43
C LYS A 271 1.99 11.15 -47.99
N ASP A 272 1.59 12.34 -47.54
CA ASP A 272 1.88 12.88 -46.21
C ASP A 272 0.77 12.56 -45.20
N LEU A 273 -0.26 11.81 -45.61
CA LEU A 273 -1.36 11.37 -44.76
C LEU A 273 -1.24 9.86 -44.46
N SER A 274 -1.01 9.55 -43.18
CA SER A 274 -0.95 8.18 -42.63
C SER A 274 -2.32 7.47 -42.69
N SER A 275 -2.31 6.15 -42.59
CA SER A 275 -3.54 5.34 -42.55
C SER A 275 -3.98 5.05 -41.11
N ILE A 276 -5.26 4.71 -40.95
CA ILE A 276 -5.76 4.08 -39.74
C ILE A 276 -5.17 2.67 -39.65
N ILE A 277 -4.69 2.29 -38.47
CA ILE A 277 -3.88 1.08 -38.24
C ILE A 277 -4.48 -0.22 -38.78
N ASN A 278 -5.81 -0.40 -38.70
CA ASN A 278 -6.50 -1.58 -39.21
C ASN A 278 -7.99 -1.33 -39.48
N ALA A 279 -8.66 -2.30 -40.10
CA ALA A 279 -10.08 -2.23 -40.45
C ALA A 279 -11.00 -2.05 -39.22
N HIS A 280 -10.65 -2.64 -38.07
CA HIS A 280 -11.46 -2.50 -36.85
C HIS A 280 -11.44 -1.04 -36.33
N HIS A 281 -10.26 -0.42 -36.25
CA HIS A 281 -10.15 0.99 -35.87
C HIS A 281 -10.76 1.91 -36.92
N PHE A 282 -10.63 1.57 -38.20
CA PHE A 282 -11.30 2.31 -39.28
C PHE A 282 -12.80 2.33 -39.10
N ASP A 283 -13.43 1.15 -38.92
CA ASP A 283 -14.87 1.02 -38.75
C ASP A 283 -15.36 1.74 -37.48
N ARG A 284 -14.59 1.71 -36.39
CA ARG A 284 -14.89 2.48 -35.17
C ARG A 284 -14.90 3.99 -35.44
N VAL A 285 -13.87 4.53 -36.09
CA VAL A 285 -13.76 5.98 -36.35
C VAL A 285 -14.80 6.42 -37.39
N ALA A 286 -15.03 5.62 -38.44
CA ALA A 286 -16.06 5.87 -39.44
C ALA A 286 -17.46 5.95 -38.81
N LYS A 287 -17.77 5.04 -37.86
CA LYS A 287 -19.04 5.05 -37.12
C LYS A 287 -19.29 6.35 -36.34
N LEU A 288 -18.25 7.07 -35.92
CA LEU A 288 -18.41 8.38 -35.27
C LEU A 288 -18.95 9.44 -36.22
N LEU A 289 -18.69 9.31 -37.53
CA LEU A 289 -19.23 10.20 -38.57
C LEU A 289 -20.67 9.87 -38.94
N ASP A 290 -21.05 8.60 -38.82
CA ASP A 290 -22.41 8.11 -39.12
C ASP A 290 -23.44 8.44 -38.03
N ASP A 291 -23.00 8.89 -36.85
CA ASP A 291 -23.88 9.37 -35.78
C ASP A 291 -24.78 10.50 -36.32
N GLU A 292 -26.11 10.34 -36.19
CA GLU A 292 -27.10 11.31 -36.66
C GLU A 292 -26.88 12.71 -36.07
N LYS A 293 -26.30 12.79 -34.87
CA LYS A 293 -25.95 14.06 -34.22
C LYS A 293 -24.70 14.73 -34.80
N VAL A 294 -23.93 14.02 -35.63
CA VAL A 294 -22.62 14.43 -36.16
C VAL A 294 -22.66 14.63 -37.67
N SER A 295 -23.29 13.73 -38.42
CA SER A 295 -23.25 13.72 -39.90
C SER A 295 -23.69 15.04 -40.54
N GLY A 296 -24.74 15.68 -40.04
CA GLY A 296 -25.23 16.98 -40.52
C GLY A 296 -24.39 18.20 -40.09
N LYS A 297 -23.31 18.00 -39.33
CA LYS A 297 -22.46 19.06 -38.76
C LYS A 297 -21.03 19.05 -39.29
N ILE A 298 -20.73 18.15 -40.24
CA ILE A 298 -19.44 18.11 -40.92
C ILE A 298 -19.31 19.36 -41.79
N VAL A 299 -18.29 20.19 -41.52
CA VAL A 299 -18.04 21.45 -42.24
C VAL A 299 -16.83 21.38 -43.18
N PHE A 300 -15.98 20.36 -43.02
CA PHE A 300 -14.84 20.07 -43.90
C PHE A 300 -14.52 18.58 -43.84
N GLY A 301 -14.15 17.97 -44.97
CA GLY A 301 -13.72 16.58 -45.04
C GLY A 301 -14.86 15.56 -45.06
N GLY A 302 -14.66 14.43 -44.36
CA GLY A 302 -15.62 13.33 -44.24
C GLY A 302 -15.45 12.19 -45.25
N GLN A 303 -14.53 12.32 -46.22
CA GLN A 303 -14.26 11.25 -47.19
C GLN A 303 -13.55 10.06 -46.51
N GLN A 304 -13.92 8.86 -46.94
CA GLN A 304 -13.42 7.60 -46.38
C GLN A 304 -12.99 6.66 -47.51
N ASP A 305 -11.84 6.02 -47.35
CA ASP A 305 -11.34 4.95 -48.21
C ASP A 305 -11.00 3.74 -47.34
N LYS A 306 -11.96 2.82 -47.24
CA LYS A 306 -11.82 1.59 -46.46
C LYS A 306 -10.76 0.64 -47.04
N THR A 307 -10.54 0.67 -48.35
CA THR A 307 -9.54 -0.19 -49.00
C THR A 307 -8.13 0.21 -48.58
N ASN A 308 -7.87 1.52 -48.50
CA ASN A 308 -6.57 2.04 -48.08
C ASN A 308 -6.49 2.39 -46.59
N LEU A 309 -7.58 2.18 -45.84
CA LEU A 309 -7.75 2.53 -44.44
C LEU A 309 -7.48 4.02 -44.17
N LYS A 310 -7.94 4.92 -45.06
CA LYS A 310 -7.74 6.36 -44.91
C LYS A 310 -9.06 7.07 -44.65
N ILE A 311 -9.04 8.01 -43.72
CA ILE A 311 -10.15 8.94 -43.47
C ILE A 311 -9.58 10.35 -43.64
N ALA A 312 -10.22 11.17 -44.47
CA ALA A 312 -9.75 12.52 -44.76
C ALA A 312 -9.81 13.40 -43.49
N PRO A 313 -8.93 14.41 -43.38
CA PRO A 313 -9.03 15.40 -42.30
C PRO A 313 -10.44 15.99 -42.20
N THR A 314 -11.11 15.81 -41.06
CA THR A 314 -12.52 16.14 -40.92
C THR A 314 -12.75 17.10 -39.75
N ILE A 315 -13.46 18.20 -40.01
CA ILE A 315 -13.85 19.20 -39.01
C ILE A 315 -15.36 19.14 -38.83
N ILE A 316 -15.81 19.04 -37.58
CA ILE A 316 -17.24 18.98 -37.23
C ILE A 316 -17.56 20.15 -36.30
N LEU A 317 -18.51 20.99 -36.68
CA LEU A 317 -18.83 22.21 -35.93
C LEU A 317 -20.07 22.02 -35.05
N ASP A 318 -19.97 22.47 -33.81
CA ASP A 318 -21.07 22.55 -32.85
C ASP A 318 -21.71 21.18 -32.52
N VAL A 319 -20.87 20.17 -32.31
CA VAL A 319 -21.35 18.82 -31.91
C VAL A 319 -21.98 18.83 -30.51
N PRO A 320 -23.11 18.13 -30.31
CA PRO A 320 -23.69 17.96 -28.99
C PRO A 320 -22.75 17.21 -28.04
N ASP A 321 -22.74 17.61 -26.76
CA ASP A 321 -21.84 17.04 -25.76
C ASP A 321 -22.16 15.55 -25.45
N ASP A 322 -23.39 15.11 -25.75
CA ASP A 322 -23.87 13.73 -25.58
C ASP A 322 -23.74 12.87 -26.84
N SER A 323 -23.05 13.36 -27.87
CA SER A 323 -22.73 12.60 -29.09
C SER A 323 -21.60 11.58 -28.84
N LEU A 324 -21.55 10.52 -29.65
CA LEU A 324 -20.53 9.47 -29.48
C LEU A 324 -19.10 10.05 -29.59
N ILE A 325 -18.88 10.97 -30.54
CA ILE A 325 -17.58 11.62 -30.76
C ILE A 325 -17.10 12.45 -29.55
N MET A 326 -17.99 12.86 -28.65
CA MET A 326 -17.67 13.60 -27.42
C MET A 326 -17.54 12.73 -26.16
N ASN A 327 -17.92 11.45 -26.23
CA ASN A 327 -17.94 10.53 -25.09
C ASN A 327 -16.72 9.59 -25.04
N GLU A 328 -16.15 9.22 -26.17
CA GLU A 328 -14.92 8.40 -26.25
C GLU A 328 -13.75 9.18 -26.86
N GLU A 329 -12.52 8.70 -26.62
CA GLU A 329 -11.33 9.22 -27.30
C GLU A 329 -11.41 8.94 -28.81
N ILE A 330 -11.22 9.98 -29.63
CA ILE A 330 -11.41 9.86 -31.07
C ILE A 330 -10.31 9.02 -31.68
N PHE A 331 -9.06 9.29 -31.29
CA PHE A 331 -7.86 8.57 -31.77
C PHE A 331 -7.85 8.35 -33.29
N GLY A 332 -8.09 9.44 -34.02
CA GLY A 332 -8.27 9.47 -35.47
C GLY A 332 -8.47 10.90 -36.01
N PRO A 333 -8.66 11.06 -37.33
CA PRO A 333 -8.54 12.35 -38.03
C PRO A 333 -9.79 13.22 -37.96
N LEU A 334 -10.57 13.13 -36.88
CA LEU A 334 -11.80 13.90 -36.67
C LEU A 334 -11.59 14.96 -35.60
N LEU A 335 -11.93 16.21 -35.88
CA LEU A 335 -11.77 17.32 -34.93
C LEU A 335 -13.12 18.05 -34.71
N PRO A 336 -13.87 17.67 -33.66
CA PRO A 336 -15.04 18.43 -33.22
C PRO A 336 -14.65 19.79 -32.64
N ILE A 337 -15.42 20.82 -32.98
CA ILE A 337 -15.33 22.17 -32.43
C ILE A 337 -16.60 22.46 -31.61
N VAL A 338 -16.43 22.58 -30.31
CA VAL A 338 -17.48 22.95 -29.35
C VAL A 338 -17.47 24.46 -29.15
N THR A 339 -18.66 25.08 -29.14
CA THR A 339 -18.79 26.53 -28.97
C THR A 339 -19.27 26.90 -27.56
N VAL A 340 -18.64 27.92 -26.97
CA VAL A 340 -19.06 28.54 -25.70
C VAL A 340 -19.43 30.01 -25.91
N ASN A 341 -20.15 30.61 -24.96
CA ASN A 341 -20.47 32.03 -25.06
C ASN A 341 -19.29 32.89 -24.59
N LYS A 342 -18.60 32.46 -23.52
CA LYS A 342 -17.38 33.10 -23.01
C LYS A 342 -16.25 32.09 -22.94
N ILE A 343 -15.04 32.50 -23.34
CA ILE A 343 -13.89 31.57 -23.40
C ILE A 343 -13.60 30.88 -22.06
N LYS A 344 -13.85 31.55 -20.92
CA LYS A 344 -13.65 30.96 -19.58
C LYS A 344 -14.61 29.82 -19.24
N GLU A 345 -15.76 29.72 -19.91
CA GLU A 345 -16.69 28.60 -19.75
C GLU A 345 -16.04 27.28 -20.20
N SER A 346 -15.01 27.34 -21.06
CA SER A 346 -14.23 26.17 -21.47
C SER A 346 -13.66 25.37 -20.29
N PHE A 347 -13.32 26.02 -19.18
CA PHE A 347 -12.73 25.34 -18.02
C PHE A 347 -13.75 24.38 -17.40
N GLY A 348 -15.02 24.78 -17.34
CA GLY A 348 -16.12 23.94 -16.86
C GLY A 348 -16.34 22.73 -17.78
N VAL A 349 -16.30 22.93 -19.10
CA VAL A 349 -16.43 21.85 -20.09
C VAL A 349 -15.30 20.83 -19.94
N ILE A 350 -14.06 21.30 -19.74
CA ILE A 350 -12.90 20.43 -19.57
C ILE A 350 -12.98 19.67 -18.24
N ASN A 351 -13.24 20.37 -17.14
CA ASN A 351 -13.24 19.80 -15.80
C ASN A 351 -14.44 18.87 -15.51
N ALA A 352 -15.48 18.91 -16.35
CA ALA A 352 -16.59 17.97 -16.30
C ALA A 352 -16.25 16.58 -16.86
N LYS A 353 -15.13 16.44 -17.59
CA LYS A 353 -14.65 15.18 -18.18
C LYS A 353 -13.45 14.64 -17.39
N GLY A 354 -13.00 13.42 -17.72
CA GLY A 354 -11.79 12.84 -17.14
C GLY A 354 -10.55 13.69 -17.43
N LYS A 355 -9.59 13.73 -16.50
CA LYS A 355 -8.35 14.50 -16.63
C LYS A 355 -7.55 14.01 -17.85
N PRO A 356 -7.31 14.85 -18.87
CA PRO A 356 -6.66 14.42 -20.10
C PRO A 356 -5.14 14.28 -19.93
N LEU A 357 -4.49 13.58 -20.86
CA LEU A 357 -3.04 13.48 -20.89
C LEU A 357 -2.40 14.83 -21.22
N ALA A 358 -3.00 15.60 -22.13
CA ALA A 358 -2.57 16.94 -22.47
C ALA A 358 -3.74 17.93 -22.53
N ALA A 359 -3.48 19.20 -22.26
CA ALA A 359 -4.43 20.29 -22.48
C ALA A 359 -3.74 21.50 -23.12
N TYR A 360 -4.45 22.17 -24.03
CA TYR A 360 -3.87 23.20 -24.90
C TYR A 360 -4.66 24.50 -24.83
N LEU A 361 -3.95 25.62 -24.80
CA LEU A 361 -4.55 26.96 -24.81
C LEU A 361 -3.83 27.87 -25.80
N PHE A 362 -4.55 28.38 -26.79
CA PHE A 362 -4.10 29.44 -27.69
C PHE A 362 -4.66 30.79 -27.23
N THR A 363 -3.81 31.64 -26.65
CA THR A 363 -4.16 33.02 -26.25
C THR A 363 -2.92 33.92 -26.11
N ASN A 364 -3.11 35.23 -26.26
CA ASN A 364 -2.15 36.24 -25.84
C ASN A 364 -2.44 36.83 -24.45
N ASP A 365 -3.61 36.55 -23.86
CA ASP A 365 -3.99 37.03 -22.53
C ASP A 365 -3.18 36.32 -21.43
N LYS A 366 -2.36 37.09 -20.71
CA LYS A 366 -1.54 36.59 -19.60
C LYS A 366 -2.37 36.07 -18.43
N LYS A 367 -3.51 36.71 -18.14
CA LYS A 367 -4.40 36.32 -17.04
C LYS A 367 -5.09 35.00 -17.38
N LEU A 368 -5.56 34.84 -18.62
CA LEU A 368 -6.18 33.60 -19.06
C LEU A 368 -5.20 32.42 -19.01
N LYS A 369 -3.92 32.62 -19.39
CA LYS A 369 -2.86 31.60 -19.25
C LYS A 369 -2.69 31.12 -17.81
N ALA A 370 -2.53 32.06 -16.87
CA ALA A 370 -2.34 31.74 -15.46
C ALA A 370 -3.56 31.04 -14.86
N GLU A 371 -4.77 31.50 -15.20
CA GLU A 371 -6.00 30.86 -14.74
C GLU A 371 -6.18 29.46 -15.32
N PHE A 372 -5.87 29.24 -16.60
CA PHE A 372 -5.95 27.91 -17.22
C PHE A 372 -4.99 26.92 -16.57
N ILE A 373 -3.72 27.31 -16.38
CA ILE A 373 -2.71 26.49 -15.69
C ILE A 373 -3.13 26.17 -14.26
N GLY A 374 -3.72 27.14 -13.54
CA GLY A 374 -4.17 26.94 -12.15
C GLY A 374 -5.49 26.16 -11.99
N SER A 375 -6.32 26.07 -13.04
CA SER A 375 -7.69 25.55 -12.94
C SER A 375 -7.93 24.24 -13.71
N VAL A 376 -7.06 23.88 -14.66
CA VAL A 376 -7.19 22.68 -15.48
C VAL A 376 -6.14 21.66 -15.06
N SER A 377 -6.57 20.47 -14.65
CA SER A 377 -5.69 19.35 -14.32
C SER A 377 -5.49 18.47 -15.55
N ALA A 378 -4.25 18.36 -16.02
CA ALA A 378 -3.84 17.49 -17.13
C ALA A 378 -2.42 16.94 -16.86
N GLY A 379 -1.99 15.92 -17.60
CA GLY A 379 -0.60 15.43 -17.54
C GLY A 379 0.41 16.50 -17.95
N GLY A 380 0.17 17.13 -19.10
CA GLY A 380 0.94 18.27 -19.60
C GLY A 380 0.06 19.40 -20.12
N ILE A 381 0.55 20.64 -20.04
CA ILE A 381 -0.11 21.82 -20.61
C ILE A 381 0.83 22.50 -21.61
N THR A 382 0.34 22.82 -22.80
CA THR A 382 1.07 23.66 -23.77
C THR A 382 0.29 24.92 -24.10
N ILE A 383 0.96 26.07 -24.03
CA ILE A 383 0.39 27.37 -24.39
C ILE A 383 0.87 27.74 -25.79
N ASN A 384 -0.09 28.08 -26.66
CA ASN A 384 0.12 28.50 -28.04
C ASN A 384 0.76 27.45 -28.96
N ASP A 385 0.82 26.19 -28.54
CA ASP A 385 1.27 25.07 -29.35
C ASP A 385 0.60 23.77 -28.89
N VAL A 386 0.84 22.68 -29.62
CA VAL A 386 0.32 21.35 -29.30
C VAL A 386 1.43 20.31 -29.40
N ALA A 387 1.33 19.22 -28.63
CA ALA A 387 2.25 18.08 -28.59
C ALA A 387 3.74 18.37 -28.23
N LEU A 388 4.28 19.56 -28.44
CA LEU A 388 5.72 19.85 -28.29
C LEU A 388 6.29 19.66 -26.88
N HIS A 389 5.46 19.72 -25.84
CA HIS A 389 5.93 19.41 -24.48
C HIS A 389 6.44 17.97 -24.34
N PHE A 390 5.94 17.04 -25.16
CA PHE A 390 6.44 15.66 -25.26
C PHE A 390 7.90 15.61 -25.71
N ALA A 391 8.29 16.48 -26.64
CA ALA A 391 9.64 16.49 -27.21
C ALA A 391 10.70 17.12 -26.29
N GLU A 392 10.30 17.71 -25.16
CA GLU A 392 11.22 18.33 -24.21
C GLU A 392 11.63 17.32 -23.12
N ALA A 393 12.81 16.73 -23.28
CA ALA A 393 13.35 15.74 -22.35
C ALA A 393 13.59 16.29 -20.92
N GLY A 394 13.61 17.62 -20.74
CA GLY A 394 13.66 18.28 -19.44
C GLY A 394 12.33 18.33 -18.68
N LEU A 395 11.21 17.91 -19.30
CA LEU A 395 9.89 17.84 -18.67
C LEU A 395 9.51 16.38 -18.39
N PRO A 396 8.86 16.07 -17.25
CA PRO A 396 8.27 14.76 -17.05
C PRO A 396 7.08 14.59 -17.99
N PHE A 397 7.03 13.47 -18.71
CA PHE A 397 5.88 13.09 -19.50
C PHE A 397 5.12 11.97 -18.79
N GLY A 398 3.85 12.21 -18.48
CA GLY A 398 3.02 11.30 -17.70
C GLY A 398 1.59 11.80 -17.53
N GLY A 399 0.66 10.86 -17.35
CA GLY A 399 -0.76 11.15 -17.09
C GLY A 399 -1.09 11.44 -15.62
N VAL A 400 -2.36 11.81 -15.38
CA VAL A 400 -2.92 11.98 -14.03
C VAL A 400 -4.37 11.51 -13.98
N GLY A 401 -4.66 10.57 -13.08
CA GLY A 401 -6.00 10.00 -12.96
C GLY A 401 -6.28 9.04 -14.13
N GLU A 402 -7.36 9.28 -14.88
CA GLU A 402 -7.76 8.40 -15.99
C GLU A 402 -6.78 8.40 -17.17
N SER A 403 -5.97 9.45 -17.31
CA SER A 403 -4.90 9.51 -18.31
C SER A 403 -3.60 8.85 -17.88
N GLY A 404 -3.46 8.42 -16.62
CA GLY A 404 -2.28 7.68 -16.18
C GLY A 404 -1.81 7.95 -14.75
N MET A 405 -0.70 7.29 -14.42
CA MET A 405 0.05 7.50 -13.18
C MET A 405 1.54 7.20 -13.39
N GLY A 406 2.40 7.98 -12.72
CA GLY A 406 3.83 7.97 -12.98
C GLY A 406 4.20 8.91 -14.13
N ALA A 407 5.50 9.04 -14.39
CA ALA A 407 6.03 9.82 -15.50
C ALA A 407 7.42 9.31 -15.90
N TYR A 408 7.82 9.56 -17.14
CA TYR A 408 9.12 9.22 -17.69
C TYR A 408 9.62 10.36 -18.62
N HIS A 409 10.54 10.03 -19.54
CA HIS A 409 11.42 10.88 -20.35
C HIS A 409 12.73 11.29 -19.66
N GLY A 410 13.84 11.22 -20.40
CA GLY A 410 15.16 11.67 -19.94
C GLY A 410 15.52 11.16 -18.54
N LYS A 411 15.81 12.09 -17.62
CA LYS A 411 16.10 11.78 -16.22
C LYS A 411 14.92 11.13 -15.49
N PHE A 412 13.68 11.51 -15.83
CA PHE A 412 12.49 10.95 -15.20
C PHE A 412 12.32 9.47 -15.54
N SER A 413 12.75 9.03 -16.74
CA SER A 413 12.83 7.58 -17.04
C SER A 413 13.81 6.87 -16.12
N PHE A 414 15.01 7.41 -15.92
CA PHE A 414 15.98 6.83 -14.99
C PHE A 414 15.40 6.73 -13.57
N ASP A 415 14.72 7.79 -13.11
CA ASP A 415 14.10 7.83 -11.78
C ASP A 415 12.93 6.85 -11.68
N ALA A 416 12.09 6.72 -12.72
CA ALA A 416 10.93 5.83 -12.74
C ALA A 416 11.29 4.34 -12.59
N PHE A 417 12.50 3.98 -13.03
CA PHE A 417 13.07 2.64 -12.97
C PHE A 417 14.17 2.48 -11.91
N SER A 418 14.32 3.45 -11.00
CA SER A 418 15.27 3.40 -9.87
C SER A 418 14.55 3.49 -8.52
N HIS A 419 15.11 2.86 -7.50
CA HIS A 419 14.83 3.16 -6.11
C HIS A 419 15.83 4.21 -5.60
N ASN A 420 15.34 5.35 -5.10
CA ASN A 420 16.16 6.40 -4.51
C ASN A 420 16.48 6.07 -3.05
N LYS A 421 17.56 5.32 -2.83
CA LYS A 421 17.97 4.87 -1.49
C LYS A 421 18.67 6.00 -0.72
N ALA A 422 18.13 6.33 0.45
CA ALA A 422 18.75 7.31 1.35
C ALA A 422 19.95 6.68 2.09
N VAL A 423 21.12 7.29 1.99
CA VAL A 423 22.34 6.86 2.71
C VAL A 423 22.88 8.02 3.54
N LEU A 424 23.00 7.79 4.86
CA LEU A 424 23.62 8.73 5.78
C LEU A 424 24.93 8.13 6.31
N ARG A 425 26.05 8.80 6.06
CA ARG A 425 27.38 8.39 6.54
C ARG A 425 27.84 9.34 7.63
N ARG A 426 28.35 8.80 8.73
CA ARG A 426 28.88 9.59 9.84
C ARG A 426 30.14 8.93 10.39
N GLY A 427 31.20 9.72 10.53
CA GLY A 427 32.42 9.29 11.22
C GLY A 427 32.26 9.38 12.75
N PHE A 428 33.20 8.79 13.48
CA PHE A 428 33.21 8.84 14.95
C PHE A 428 33.71 10.17 15.54
N GLY A 429 34.17 11.11 14.72
CA GLY A 429 34.62 12.45 15.15
C GLY A 429 33.48 13.46 15.27
N GLY A 430 33.74 14.60 15.93
CA GLY A 430 32.75 15.67 16.10
C GLY A 430 31.54 15.24 16.94
N ASP A 431 31.76 14.28 17.84
CA ASP A 431 30.68 13.66 18.59
C ASP A 431 30.24 14.55 19.76
N VAL A 432 29.07 15.16 19.61
CA VAL A 432 28.58 16.17 20.55
C VAL A 432 27.95 15.48 21.75
N ALA A 433 28.64 15.50 22.90
CA ALA A 433 28.17 14.92 24.15
C ALA A 433 26.76 15.40 24.59
N ALA A 434 26.32 16.55 24.11
CA ALA A 434 24.98 17.06 24.36
C ALA A 434 23.86 16.18 23.79
N ARG A 435 24.12 15.38 22.75
CA ARG A 435 23.16 14.44 22.14
C ARG A 435 22.99 13.14 22.92
N TYR A 436 23.80 12.93 23.96
CA TYR A 436 23.82 11.69 24.72
C TYR A 436 23.45 11.90 26.19
N PRO A 437 22.89 10.88 26.86
CA PRO A 437 22.65 10.88 28.29
C PRO A 437 23.95 11.02 29.10
N PRO A 438 23.90 11.47 30.36
CA PRO A 438 22.74 12.04 31.03
C PRO A 438 22.44 13.50 30.58
N TYR A 439 21.18 13.93 30.48
CA TYR A 439 20.72 15.25 30.01
C TYR A 439 20.75 16.30 31.10
N ALA A 440 21.95 16.80 31.32
CA ALA A 440 22.15 17.99 32.13
C ALA A 440 21.49 19.23 31.47
N PRO A 441 20.99 20.20 32.26
CA PRO A 441 20.31 21.40 31.74
C PRO A 441 21.08 22.20 30.70
N TRP A 442 22.42 22.23 30.76
CA TRP A 442 23.26 22.90 29.74
C TRP A 442 23.17 22.21 28.37
N LYS A 443 23.02 20.88 28.31
CA LYS A 443 22.86 20.11 27.06
C LYS A 443 21.55 20.52 26.36
N LEU A 444 20.47 20.66 27.13
CA LEU A 444 19.18 21.14 26.63
C LEU A 444 19.25 22.58 26.12
N GLN A 445 19.91 23.48 26.86
CA GLN A 445 20.10 24.87 26.42
C GLN A 445 20.95 24.96 25.14
N PHE A 446 22.03 24.18 25.08
CA PHE A 446 22.90 24.06 23.91
C PHE A 446 22.13 23.51 22.69
N LEU A 447 21.41 22.39 22.83
CA LEU A 447 20.66 21.77 21.72
C LEU A 447 19.49 22.66 21.26
N LYS A 448 18.75 23.30 22.18
CA LYS A 448 17.72 24.29 21.80
C LYS A 448 18.30 25.47 21.03
N ALA A 449 19.46 25.97 21.43
CA ALA A 449 20.13 27.05 20.72
C ALA A 449 20.64 26.59 19.34
N LEU A 450 21.18 25.37 19.24
CA LEU A 450 21.65 24.78 17.99
C LEU A 450 20.49 24.55 16.99
N LEU A 451 19.40 23.92 17.43
CA LEU A 451 18.21 23.64 16.61
C LEU A 451 17.49 24.91 16.14
N LYS A 452 17.54 25.99 16.93
CA LYS A 452 16.97 27.30 16.58
C LYS A 452 17.95 28.21 15.82
N GLY A 453 19.18 27.77 15.54
CA GLY A 453 20.19 28.57 14.84
C GLY A 453 20.73 29.79 15.62
N ASN A 454 20.63 29.79 16.96
CA ASN A 454 21.07 30.90 17.81
C ASN A 454 22.54 30.75 18.25
N ILE A 455 23.46 31.29 17.45
CA ILE A 455 24.92 31.21 17.67
C ILE A 455 25.36 31.77 19.03
N PHE A 456 24.77 32.87 19.49
CA PHE A 456 25.08 33.45 20.81
C PHE A 456 24.57 32.58 21.96
N GLY A 457 23.42 31.92 21.78
CA GLY A 457 22.89 30.94 22.74
C GLY A 457 23.79 29.70 22.86
N VAL A 458 24.39 29.25 21.76
CA VAL A 458 25.34 28.13 21.74
C VAL A 458 26.61 28.48 22.53
N LEU A 459 27.22 29.65 22.30
CA LEU A 459 28.42 30.10 23.01
C LEU A 459 28.19 30.27 24.51
N ARG A 460 27.04 30.84 24.89
CA ARG A 460 26.67 31.05 26.31
C ARG A 460 26.48 29.73 27.06
N ALA A 461 25.88 28.72 26.42
CA ALA A 461 25.68 27.40 27.02
C ALA A 461 27.02 26.66 27.25
N LEU A 462 27.98 26.81 26.33
CA LEU A 462 29.32 26.21 26.46
C LEU A 462 30.17 26.91 27.53
N LEU A 463 30.13 28.25 27.61
CA LEU A 463 30.89 29.02 28.60
C LEU A 463 30.33 28.86 30.03
N GLY A 464 29.00 28.73 30.17
CA GLY A 464 28.36 28.48 31.47
C GLY A 464 28.75 27.13 32.09
N TRP A 465 28.98 26.10 31.27
CA TRP A 465 29.40 24.77 31.75
C TRP A 465 30.87 24.72 32.18
N ALA A 466 31.75 25.44 31.49
CA ALA A 466 33.15 25.57 31.89
C ALA A 466 33.30 26.22 33.29
N PHE A 467 32.42 27.17 33.62
CA PHE A 467 32.38 27.81 34.94
C PHE A 467 31.89 26.86 36.05
N ILE A 468 30.95 25.96 35.74
CA ILE A 468 30.42 24.95 36.68
C ILE A 468 31.44 23.84 36.94
N LEU A 469 32.18 23.37 35.92
CA LEU A 469 33.27 22.39 36.10
C LEU A 469 34.39 22.92 37.01
N TYR A 470 34.71 24.22 36.90
CA TYR A 470 35.66 24.89 37.79
C TYR A 470 35.17 24.90 39.26
N LEU A 471 33.86 25.04 39.48
CA LEU A 471 33.24 25.02 40.81
C LEU A 471 33.18 23.59 41.41
N VAL A 472 32.90 22.58 40.59
CA VAL A 472 32.79 21.17 41.04
C VAL A 472 34.15 20.57 41.39
N SER A 473 35.22 20.98 40.70
CA SER A 473 36.61 20.68 41.10
C SER A 473 36.96 21.18 42.51
N TRP A 474 36.26 22.20 43.01
CA TRP A 474 36.47 22.75 44.35
C TRP A 474 35.76 21.93 45.44
N ILE A 475 34.66 21.24 45.09
CA ILE A 475 33.80 20.50 46.03
C ILE A 475 34.24 19.02 46.16
N ALA A 476 34.87 18.45 45.12
CA ALA A 476 35.31 17.04 45.10
C ALA A 476 36.43 16.66 46.10
N SER A 477 36.85 17.58 46.99
CA SER A 477 37.77 17.28 48.10
C SER A 477 37.06 16.73 49.35
N ALA A 478 35.74 16.54 49.33
CA ALA A 478 34.99 16.06 50.49
C ALA A 478 34.10 14.84 50.17
N ALA A 479 34.44 13.73 50.82
CA ALA A 479 33.64 12.53 51.09
C ALA A 479 33.67 11.35 50.08
N VAL A 480 33.77 10.15 50.67
CA VAL A 480 34.32 8.89 50.15
C VAL A 480 33.50 7.71 50.73
N TYR A 481 33.21 6.69 49.88
CA TYR A 481 32.86 5.24 50.13
C TYR A 481 31.51 4.87 50.84
N HIS A 482 30.85 3.69 50.70
CA HIS A 482 31.19 2.32 50.22
C HIS A 482 29.93 1.42 49.93
N HIS A 483 30.07 0.48 48.97
CA HIS A 483 29.66 -0.97 48.84
C HIS A 483 28.21 -1.58 48.90
N GLN A 484 28.03 -2.61 48.05
CA GLN A 484 26.95 -3.61 47.86
C GLN A 484 27.24 -4.97 48.58
N PRO A 485 26.24 -5.88 48.68
CA PRO A 485 26.47 -7.26 48.18
C PRO A 485 25.26 -8.00 47.55
N GLN A 486 25.57 -9.15 46.93
CA GLN A 486 24.77 -10.10 46.12
C GLN A 486 24.15 -11.24 46.97
N MET A 487 23.01 -11.84 46.57
CA MET A 487 22.52 -13.14 47.09
C MET A 487 21.78 -13.98 46.02
N THR A 488 22.02 -15.29 46.08
CA THR A 488 21.35 -16.41 45.38
C THR A 488 20.25 -17.02 46.25
N ASN A 489 19.12 -17.47 45.68
CA ASN A 489 18.28 -18.54 46.28
C ASN A 489 17.22 -19.10 45.32
N GLU A 490 17.04 -20.43 45.36
CA GLU A 490 15.93 -21.17 44.76
C GLU A 490 14.59 -20.67 45.35
N LYS A 491 13.64 -20.26 44.49
CA LYS A 491 12.31 -19.78 44.89
C LYS A 491 11.23 -20.76 44.45
N GLN A 492 10.43 -21.20 45.41
CA GLN A 492 9.11 -21.82 45.22
C GLN A 492 8.23 -20.83 44.43
N SER A 493 7.70 -21.23 43.26
CA SER A 493 6.96 -20.30 42.39
C SER A 493 5.61 -19.94 43.02
N SER A 494 5.35 -18.64 43.14
CA SER A 494 4.05 -18.10 43.56
C SER A 494 3.20 -17.73 42.34
N SER A 495 1.88 -17.85 42.47
CA SER A 495 0.93 -17.58 41.38
C SER A 495 -0.16 -16.62 41.82
N VAL A 496 -0.80 -15.94 40.86
CA VAL A 496 -1.91 -15.02 41.10
C VAL A 496 -3.10 -15.47 40.25
N ILE A 497 -4.29 -15.45 40.83
CA ILE A 497 -5.55 -15.74 40.13
C ILE A 497 -6.40 -14.48 40.14
N PHE A 498 -6.97 -14.14 38.99
CA PHE A 498 -7.95 -13.08 38.86
C PHE A 498 -9.27 -13.65 38.33
N PRO A 499 -10.42 -13.27 38.92
CA PRO A 499 -11.70 -13.54 38.29
C PRO A 499 -11.84 -12.69 37.02
N LEU A 500 -12.40 -13.29 35.97
CA LEU A 500 -12.80 -12.60 34.75
C LEU A 500 -14.29 -12.31 34.77
N SER A 501 -14.67 -11.24 34.10
CA SER A 501 -16.04 -10.85 33.78
C SER A 501 -16.18 -10.69 32.26
N GLY A 502 -17.39 -10.57 31.75
CA GLY A 502 -17.64 -10.49 30.31
C GLY A 502 -18.17 -11.78 29.70
N ASN A 503 -18.43 -11.76 28.39
CA ASN A 503 -18.87 -12.89 27.58
C ASN A 503 -18.66 -12.60 26.09
N VAL A 504 -18.67 -13.63 25.25
CA VAL A 504 -18.60 -13.50 23.78
C VAL A 504 -19.82 -12.79 23.19
N TYR A 505 -21.01 -13.00 23.77
CA TYR A 505 -22.24 -12.37 23.31
C TYR A 505 -23.22 -12.24 24.48
N PRO A 506 -23.86 -11.06 24.67
CA PRO A 506 -23.84 -9.89 23.79
C PRO A 506 -22.72 -8.88 24.08
N GLU A 507 -21.92 -9.06 25.12
CA GLU A 507 -20.91 -8.06 25.54
C GLU A 507 -19.75 -7.98 24.57
N GLY A 508 -19.26 -9.14 24.11
CA GLY A 508 -18.25 -9.21 23.06
C GLY A 508 -16.81 -9.14 23.53
N TYR A 509 -16.50 -9.41 24.80
CA TYR A 509 -15.13 -9.41 25.33
C TYR A 509 -15.08 -10.02 26.74
N TYR A 510 -13.89 -10.41 27.20
CA TYR A 510 -13.63 -10.77 28.60
C TYR A 510 -12.64 -9.78 29.21
N TYR A 511 -12.92 -9.31 30.41
CA TYR A 511 -12.04 -8.38 31.10
C TYR A 511 -11.72 -8.82 32.51
N VAL A 512 -10.60 -8.31 33.00
CA VAL A 512 -10.15 -8.45 34.39
C VAL A 512 -10.18 -7.11 35.10
N THR A 513 -10.49 -7.11 36.40
CA THR A 513 -10.30 -5.92 37.23
C THR A 513 -8.88 -5.90 37.79
N MET A 514 -8.09 -4.88 37.44
CA MET A 514 -6.77 -4.63 38.02
C MET A 514 -6.77 -3.34 38.83
N ASN A 515 -6.17 -3.40 40.02
CA ASN A 515 -5.96 -2.22 40.85
C ASN A 515 -4.61 -1.58 40.52
N ILE A 516 -4.61 -0.31 40.13
CA ILE A 516 -3.40 0.40 39.69
C ILE A 516 -3.31 1.75 40.40
N GLY A 517 -2.11 2.11 40.86
CA GLY A 517 -1.79 3.40 41.46
C GLY A 517 -1.69 3.43 42.98
N ARG A 518 -1.41 4.63 43.52
CA ARG A 518 -1.37 4.94 44.97
C ARG A 518 -2.16 6.22 45.27
N PRO A 519 -3.36 6.15 45.88
CA PRO A 519 -4.06 4.95 46.31
C PRO A 519 -4.48 4.05 45.12
N PRO A 520 -4.63 2.72 45.32
CA PRO A 520 -5.04 1.81 44.25
C PRO A 520 -6.45 2.13 43.75
N LYS A 521 -6.62 2.18 42.43
CA LYS A 521 -7.92 2.34 41.77
C LYS A 521 -8.22 1.16 40.86
N PRO A 522 -9.46 0.67 40.79
CA PRO A 522 -9.84 -0.40 39.89
C PRO A 522 -9.91 0.10 38.44
N TYR A 523 -9.48 -0.75 37.51
CA TYR A 523 -9.66 -0.59 36.07
C TYR A 523 -10.04 -1.92 35.44
N PHE A 524 -10.94 -1.89 34.46
CA PHE A 524 -11.34 -3.03 33.65
C PHE A 524 -10.44 -3.11 32.43
N LEU A 525 -9.68 -4.19 32.31
CA LEU A 525 -8.76 -4.41 31.20
C LEU A 525 -9.21 -5.62 30.40
N ASP A 526 -9.38 -5.41 29.10
CA ASP A 526 -9.62 -6.48 28.13
C ASP A 526 -8.40 -7.39 28.02
N ILE A 527 -8.57 -8.71 28.02
CA ILE A 527 -7.42 -9.63 28.06
C ILE A 527 -6.92 -9.97 26.66
N ASP A 528 -5.65 -9.72 26.37
CA ASP A 528 -5.15 -9.81 25.00
C ASP A 528 -3.82 -10.58 24.95
N THR A 529 -3.86 -11.82 24.48
CA THR A 529 -2.65 -12.63 24.25
C THR A 529 -1.94 -12.32 22.92
N GLY A 530 -2.57 -11.57 22.02
CA GLY A 530 -1.99 -11.06 20.78
C GLY A 530 -1.11 -9.81 20.97
N SER A 531 -1.25 -9.11 22.10
CA SER A 531 -0.47 -7.89 22.42
C SER A 531 0.51 -8.07 23.58
N ASP A 532 1.71 -7.49 23.45
CA ASP A 532 2.73 -7.50 24.51
C ASP A 532 2.51 -6.41 25.57
N LEU A 533 1.94 -5.26 25.19
CA LEU A 533 1.89 -4.07 26.07
C LEU A 533 0.52 -3.95 26.72
N THR A 534 0.49 -3.96 28.05
CA THR A 534 -0.67 -3.49 28.83
C THR A 534 -0.77 -1.98 28.75
N TRP A 535 -1.95 -1.42 28.50
CA TRP A 535 -2.19 0.01 28.52
C TRP A 535 -3.57 0.39 29.06
N LEU A 536 -3.67 1.62 29.55
CA LEU A 536 -4.88 2.27 30.07
C LEU A 536 -5.11 3.61 29.37
N GLN A 537 -6.38 3.95 29.15
CA GLN A 537 -6.76 5.29 28.74
C GLN A 537 -6.41 6.29 29.85
N CYS A 538 -5.71 7.36 29.49
CA CYS A 538 -5.17 8.30 30.45
C CYS A 538 -5.44 9.76 30.13
N ASP A 539 -5.51 10.56 31.19
CA ASP A 539 -5.66 12.01 31.16
C ASP A 539 -4.27 12.66 31.14
N ALA A 540 -3.63 12.55 29.98
CA ALA A 540 -2.31 13.08 29.68
C ALA A 540 -2.31 13.97 28.43
N PRO A 541 -2.95 15.14 28.51
CA PRO A 541 -4.34 15.34 28.08
C PRO A 541 -4.83 14.34 27.02
N CYS A 542 -5.98 13.72 27.26
CA CYS A 542 -6.57 12.85 26.25
C CYS A 542 -6.91 13.63 24.96
N LYS A 543 -6.41 13.16 23.82
CA LYS A 543 -6.69 13.68 22.48
C LYS A 543 -7.90 12.98 21.85
N LYS A 544 -7.92 11.65 21.90
CA LYS A 544 -9.04 10.81 21.46
C LYS A 544 -9.14 9.60 22.40
N CYS A 545 -10.14 9.61 23.28
CA CYS A 545 -10.41 8.50 24.20
C CYS A 545 -11.84 8.01 23.99
N MET A 546 -12.01 6.71 24.18
CA MET A 546 -13.28 6.02 24.12
C MET A 546 -13.99 6.10 25.49
N PRO A 547 -15.32 5.95 25.52
CA PRO A 547 -16.05 5.80 26.78
C PRO A 547 -15.45 4.68 27.63
N ALA A 548 -15.15 4.99 28.89
CA ALA A 548 -14.55 4.07 29.84
C ALA A 548 -15.41 3.95 31.12
N PRO A 549 -15.41 2.80 31.81
CA PRO A 549 -16.17 2.61 33.04
C PRO A 549 -15.59 3.40 34.23
N HIS A 550 -14.29 3.68 34.25
CA HIS A 550 -13.65 4.45 35.31
C HIS A 550 -13.07 5.78 34.82
N SER A 551 -12.71 6.63 35.78
CA SER A 551 -12.00 7.88 35.47
C SER A 551 -10.64 7.56 34.84
N LEU A 552 -10.31 8.25 33.75
CA LEU A 552 -9.01 8.13 33.08
C LEU A 552 -7.84 8.15 34.08
N TYR A 553 -6.86 7.29 33.83
CA TYR A 553 -5.65 7.24 34.64
C TYR A 553 -4.90 8.58 34.53
N LYS A 554 -4.44 9.14 35.66
CA LYS A 554 -3.69 10.41 35.68
C LYS A 554 -2.23 10.13 36.01
N PRO A 555 -1.29 10.30 35.06
CA PRO A 555 0.13 10.17 35.35
C PRO A 555 0.56 11.15 36.44
N ASN A 556 1.43 10.70 37.35
CA ASN A 556 1.94 11.52 38.44
C ASN A 556 3.45 11.36 38.59
N ARG A 557 4.20 12.13 37.78
CA ARG A 557 5.69 12.14 37.79
C ARG A 557 6.31 10.74 37.68
N ASN A 558 5.62 9.83 37.02
CA ASN A 558 5.99 8.42 36.91
C ASN A 558 6.06 7.94 35.46
N VAL A 559 6.26 8.88 34.53
CA VAL A 559 6.54 8.60 33.12
C VAL A 559 7.89 7.91 33.02
N ILE A 560 7.93 6.82 32.26
CA ILE A 560 9.15 6.06 31.96
C ILE A 560 9.91 6.79 30.86
N THR A 561 11.22 6.88 31.04
CA THR A 561 12.09 7.44 30.01
C THR A 561 12.63 6.37 29.07
N CYS A 562 13.08 6.79 27.89
CA CYS A 562 13.68 5.94 26.86
C CYS A 562 14.88 5.08 27.31
N GLN A 563 15.55 5.43 28.41
CA GLN A 563 16.64 4.67 29.04
C GLN A 563 16.15 3.39 29.72
N ASP A 564 14.87 3.31 30.10
CA ASP A 564 14.34 2.14 30.80
C ASP A 564 14.39 0.92 29.85
N PRO A 565 14.88 -0.25 30.33
CA PRO A 565 14.96 -1.46 29.52
C PRO A 565 13.62 -1.89 28.91
N ILE A 566 12.50 -1.61 29.57
CA ILE A 566 11.16 -1.91 29.04
C ILE A 566 10.88 -1.08 27.79
N CYS A 567 11.22 0.21 27.80
CA CYS A 567 11.09 1.07 26.64
C CYS A 567 11.91 0.55 25.46
N THR A 568 13.16 0.16 25.71
CA THR A 568 14.05 -0.41 24.69
C THR A 568 13.47 -1.67 24.06
N SER A 569 12.70 -2.47 24.83
CA SER A 569 12.07 -3.67 24.30
C SER A 569 10.87 -3.41 23.37
N LEU A 570 10.23 -2.24 23.45
CA LEU A 570 9.16 -1.83 22.55
C LEU A 570 9.69 -1.27 21.23
N HIS A 571 10.81 -0.55 21.24
CA HIS A 571 11.36 0.15 20.06
C HIS A 571 12.38 -0.66 19.26
N GLY A 572 12.11 -1.95 19.01
CA GLY A 572 12.94 -2.80 18.14
C GLY A 572 13.04 -2.29 16.68
N PRO A 573 13.91 -2.89 15.85
CA PRO A 573 14.11 -2.46 14.46
C PRO A 573 12.79 -2.53 13.67
N GLY A 574 12.34 -1.37 13.14
CA GLY A 574 11.12 -1.24 12.33
C GLY A 574 9.97 -0.45 12.96
N ASN A 575 10.17 0.22 14.10
CA ASN A 575 9.09 0.93 14.81
C ASN A 575 8.96 2.43 14.42
N HIS A 576 7.75 2.98 14.47
CA HIS A 576 7.40 4.32 13.96
C HIS A 576 7.79 5.50 14.87
N HIS A 577 8.07 5.25 16.16
CA HIS A 577 8.46 6.28 17.15
C HIS A 577 9.80 5.96 17.84
N PRO A 578 10.96 6.10 17.16
CA PRO A 578 12.24 5.84 17.80
C PRO A 578 12.59 6.94 18.81
N CYS A 579 12.88 6.53 20.05
CA CYS A 579 13.48 7.39 21.07
C CYS A 579 14.70 8.14 20.51
N GLN A 580 14.66 9.47 20.50
CA GLN A 580 15.78 10.27 20.00
C GLN A 580 16.84 10.42 21.08
N THR A 581 16.41 10.45 22.34
CA THR A 581 17.27 10.73 23.48
C THR A 581 16.83 9.89 24.71
N PRO A 582 17.71 9.13 25.43
CA PRO A 582 17.26 8.26 26.54
C PRO A 582 16.47 8.87 27.72
N GLU A 583 16.42 10.18 27.92
CA GLU A 583 15.59 10.81 28.96
C GLU A 583 14.33 11.50 28.41
N GLU A 584 14.07 11.36 27.10
CA GLU A 584 12.71 11.54 26.58
C GLU A 584 11.76 10.55 27.25
N GLN A 585 10.51 10.96 27.35
CA GLN A 585 9.43 10.04 27.66
C GLN A 585 9.42 8.91 26.61
N CYS A 586 9.17 7.70 27.07
CA CYS A 586 9.01 6.57 26.19
C CYS A 586 7.61 6.59 25.58
N ASP A 587 7.46 7.16 24.39
CA ASP A 587 6.22 7.09 23.63
C ASP A 587 6.02 5.67 23.10
N TYR A 588 4.78 5.22 22.90
CA TYR A 588 4.50 3.93 22.24
C TYR A 588 3.30 4.07 21.32
N GLU A 589 3.27 3.24 20.29
CA GLU A 589 2.08 3.00 19.45
C GLU A 589 1.88 1.49 19.32
N VAL A 590 0.67 1.02 19.61
CA VAL A 590 0.23 -0.36 19.34
C VAL A 590 -0.81 -0.30 18.24
N GLU A 591 -0.57 -1.02 17.15
CA GLU A 591 -1.52 -1.19 16.05
C GLU A 591 -2.15 -2.58 16.12
N TYR A 592 -3.47 -2.63 15.96
CA TYR A 592 -4.27 -3.85 16.01
C TYR A 592 -4.69 -4.29 14.61
N ALA A 593 -5.06 -5.57 14.49
CA ALA A 593 -5.36 -6.17 13.18
C ALA A 593 -6.64 -5.62 12.53
N ASP A 594 -7.55 -5.07 13.33
CA ASP A 594 -8.75 -4.34 12.90
C ASP A 594 -8.44 -2.89 12.46
N HIS A 595 -7.15 -2.55 12.35
CA HIS A 595 -6.61 -1.23 12.08
C HIS A 595 -6.91 -0.19 13.18
N GLY A 596 -7.36 -0.60 14.36
CA GLY A 596 -7.35 0.23 15.55
C GLY A 596 -5.92 0.49 16.02
N SER A 597 -5.70 1.58 16.77
CA SER A 597 -4.40 1.82 17.40
C SER A 597 -4.51 2.55 18.74
N SER A 598 -3.50 2.35 19.58
CA SER A 598 -3.31 3.06 20.85
C SER A 598 -1.96 3.75 20.86
N LEU A 599 -1.98 5.08 20.90
CA LEU A 599 -0.80 5.93 21.04
C LEU A 599 -0.75 6.52 22.45
N GLY A 600 0.42 6.47 23.08
CA GLY A 600 0.59 6.87 24.46
C GLY A 600 2.03 7.03 24.91
N VAL A 601 2.21 7.16 26.22
CA VAL A 601 3.51 7.13 26.91
C VAL A 601 3.58 5.99 27.90
N LEU A 602 4.74 5.38 28.08
CA LEU A 602 4.93 4.45 29.19
C LEU A 602 5.00 5.17 30.52
N VAL A 603 4.35 4.59 31.51
CA VAL A 603 4.39 5.00 32.92
C VAL A 603 4.71 3.80 33.79
N LYS A 604 5.22 4.04 34.99
CA LYS A 604 5.49 2.99 35.99
C LYS A 604 4.69 3.28 37.24
N ASP A 605 3.78 2.38 37.63
CA ASP A 605 3.00 2.55 38.85
C ASP A 605 2.78 1.23 39.58
N SER A 606 2.19 1.33 40.77
CA SER A 606 1.97 0.25 41.72
C SER A 606 0.80 -0.64 41.27
N PHE A 607 1.04 -1.95 41.18
CA PHE A 607 0.02 -2.98 40.94
C PHE A 607 -0.08 -3.88 42.17
N PRO A 608 -1.01 -3.64 43.12
CA PRO A 608 -1.20 -4.51 44.26
C PRO A 608 -1.71 -5.90 43.82
N LEU A 609 -0.92 -6.92 44.09
CA LEU A 609 -1.17 -8.32 43.76
C LEU A 609 -1.17 -9.18 45.01
N LYS A 610 -2.13 -10.10 45.09
CA LYS A 610 -2.23 -11.11 46.16
C LYS A 610 -1.90 -12.49 45.58
N PHE A 611 -0.83 -13.09 46.08
CA PHE A 611 -0.31 -14.36 45.62
C PHE A 611 -0.96 -15.53 46.36
N SER A 612 -0.92 -16.70 45.73
CA SER A 612 -1.45 -17.97 46.22
C SER A 612 -0.84 -18.41 47.55
N ASN A 613 0.41 -18.04 47.81
CA ASN A 613 1.10 -18.28 49.08
C ASN A 613 0.65 -17.32 50.21
N GLY A 614 -0.36 -16.48 49.98
CA GLY A 614 -0.88 -15.50 50.94
C GLY A 614 -0.14 -14.16 50.97
N THR A 615 0.97 -14.02 50.23
CA THR A 615 1.76 -12.79 50.20
C THR A 615 1.03 -11.72 49.38
N ALA A 616 0.98 -10.49 49.89
CA ALA A 616 0.53 -9.33 49.14
C ALA A 616 1.74 -8.42 48.84
N VAL A 617 1.99 -8.14 47.57
CA VAL A 617 3.03 -7.20 47.14
C VAL A 617 2.45 -6.20 46.15
N ALA A 618 3.02 -5.01 46.06
CA ALA A 618 2.61 -3.99 45.11
C ALA A 618 3.78 -3.60 44.20
N PRO A 619 4.19 -4.48 43.26
CA PRO A 619 5.27 -4.20 42.31
C PRO A 619 5.00 -2.94 41.50
N LEU A 620 6.08 -2.26 41.11
CA LEU A 620 6.03 -1.14 40.18
C LEU A 620 6.19 -1.67 38.76
N LEU A 621 5.08 -1.77 38.02
CA LEU A 621 5.05 -2.29 36.67
C LEU A 621 4.93 -1.16 35.66
N ALA A 622 5.61 -1.34 34.52
CA ALA A 622 5.53 -0.48 33.36
C ALA A 622 4.28 -0.85 32.53
N PHE A 623 3.51 0.15 32.12
CA PHE A 623 2.34 0.01 31.26
C PHE A 623 2.14 1.30 30.45
N GLY A 624 1.35 1.22 29.38
CA GLY A 624 0.99 2.36 28.55
C GLY A 624 -0.07 3.26 29.19
N CYS A 625 0.18 4.56 29.20
CA CYS A 625 -0.81 5.61 29.36
C CYS A 625 -1.16 6.09 27.94
N GLY A 626 -2.25 5.54 27.40
CA GLY A 626 -2.77 5.84 26.07
C GLY A 626 -3.66 7.08 26.11
N TYR A 627 -3.33 8.08 25.31
CA TYR A 627 -4.10 9.34 25.25
C TYR A 627 -4.72 9.59 23.87
N ASP A 628 -4.44 8.76 22.87
CA ASP A 628 -4.98 8.87 21.51
C ASP A 628 -5.29 7.47 20.96
N GLN A 629 -6.57 7.17 20.83
CA GLN A 629 -7.09 5.86 20.38
C GLN A 629 -7.76 6.02 19.01
N GLU A 630 -7.29 5.27 18.02
CA GLU A 630 -7.93 5.17 16.71
C GLU A 630 -8.77 3.89 16.63
N VAL A 631 -10.00 4.02 16.11
CA VAL A 631 -10.93 2.89 15.93
C VAL A 631 -11.69 3.10 14.63
N ILE A 632 -11.78 2.07 13.79
CA ILE A 632 -12.53 2.09 12.52
C ILE A 632 -14.05 2.01 12.74
N ASP A 633 -14.51 1.17 13.68
CA ASP A 633 -15.93 1.02 14.02
C ASP A 633 -16.17 1.21 15.53
N ALA A 634 -16.78 2.34 15.89
CA ALA A 634 -17.08 2.68 17.28
C ALA A 634 -18.21 1.83 17.91
N SER A 635 -18.94 1.02 17.11
CA SER A 635 -20.12 0.28 17.59
C SER A 635 -19.82 -1.05 18.28
N HIS A 636 -18.58 -1.55 18.18
CA HIS A 636 -18.15 -2.84 18.74
C HIS A 636 -16.92 -2.75 19.65
N VAL A 637 -16.58 -1.56 20.16
CA VAL A 637 -15.42 -1.38 21.05
C VAL A 637 -15.74 -1.88 22.46
N PRO A 638 -14.87 -2.69 23.08
CA PRO A 638 -15.02 -3.08 24.48
C PRO A 638 -15.20 -1.87 25.40
N TYR A 639 -16.20 -1.91 26.28
CA TYR A 639 -16.41 -0.86 27.28
C TYR A 639 -15.48 -1.08 28.48
N THR A 640 -14.17 -0.99 28.21
CA THR A 640 -13.07 -1.21 29.15
C THR A 640 -12.22 0.06 29.30
N ASP A 641 -11.37 0.10 30.33
CA ASP A 641 -10.45 1.21 30.56
C ASP A 641 -9.16 1.08 29.72
N GLY A 642 -8.93 -0.08 29.08
CA GLY A 642 -7.78 -0.37 28.24
C GLY A 642 -7.58 -1.87 28.03
N VAL A 643 -6.37 -2.26 27.64
CA VAL A 643 -6.01 -3.64 27.27
C VAL A 643 -4.92 -4.17 28.19
N LEU A 644 -5.08 -5.41 28.65
CA LEU A 644 -4.07 -6.21 29.33
C LEU A 644 -3.31 -7.06 28.31
N GLY A 645 -2.17 -6.55 27.84
CA GLY A 645 -1.25 -7.32 26.99
C GLY A 645 -0.59 -8.49 27.75
N LEU A 646 -0.78 -9.69 27.22
CA LEU A 646 -0.33 -10.98 27.75
C LEU A 646 0.62 -11.72 26.80
N GLY A 647 1.16 -11.04 25.80
CA GLY A 647 2.09 -11.56 24.80
C GLY A 647 3.46 -12.00 25.34
N ILE A 648 4.28 -12.52 24.41
CA ILE A 648 5.58 -13.16 24.68
C ILE A 648 6.69 -12.12 24.94
N GLY A 649 6.47 -10.87 24.53
CA GLY A 649 7.46 -9.79 24.59
C GLY A 649 7.87 -9.38 26.00
N LYS A 650 9.03 -8.71 26.10
CA LYS A 650 9.62 -8.31 27.39
C LYS A 650 8.84 -7.19 28.11
N SER A 651 8.00 -6.45 27.39
CA SER A 651 7.15 -5.42 27.97
C SER A 651 5.92 -5.98 28.69
N SER A 652 5.58 -7.26 28.50
CA SER A 652 4.40 -7.85 29.13
C SER A 652 4.52 -7.89 30.65
N ILE A 653 3.38 -7.76 31.33
CA ILE A 653 3.34 -7.78 32.81
C ILE A 653 3.94 -9.08 33.36
N LEU A 654 3.76 -10.20 32.66
CA LEU A 654 4.27 -11.52 33.04
C LEU A 654 5.81 -11.56 32.99
N ALA A 655 6.40 -11.01 31.92
CA ALA A 655 7.85 -10.91 31.81
C ALA A 655 8.44 -10.02 32.92
N GLN A 656 7.77 -8.90 33.23
CA GLN A 656 8.18 -8.00 34.31
C GLN A 656 8.11 -8.69 35.70
N LEU A 657 7.03 -9.43 35.99
CA LEU A 657 6.88 -10.17 37.25
C LEU A 657 7.91 -11.30 37.40
N ARG A 658 8.24 -11.99 36.31
CA ARG A 658 9.33 -12.98 36.27
C ARG A 658 10.68 -12.34 36.55
N ASP A 659 10.98 -11.20 35.93
CA ASP A 659 12.26 -10.50 36.11
C ASP A 659 12.44 -9.99 37.54
N MET A 660 11.34 -9.75 38.26
CA MET A 660 11.33 -9.47 39.71
C MET A 660 11.37 -10.73 40.59
N GLY A 661 11.32 -11.93 39.99
CA GLY A 661 11.28 -13.22 40.68
C GLY A 661 10.01 -13.41 41.52
N LEU A 662 8.87 -12.90 41.05
CA LEU A 662 7.57 -12.97 41.72
C LEU A 662 6.68 -14.10 41.18
N THR A 663 6.72 -14.37 39.87
CA THR A 663 6.00 -15.49 39.23
C THR A 663 6.90 -16.16 38.19
N ARG A 664 6.49 -17.32 37.69
CA ARG A 664 6.95 -17.82 36.40
C ARG A 664 6.38 -16.96 35.27
N ASN A 665 7.06 -16.91 34.12
CA ASN A 665 6.52 -16.32 32.90
C ASN A 665 5.59 -17.31 32.21
N VAL A 666 4.46 -17.58 32.86
CA VAL A 666 3.40 -18.48 32.41
C VAL A 666 2.08 -17.76 32.63
N VAL A 667 1.25 -17.68 31.61
CA VAL A 667 -0.11 -17.16 31.70
C VAL A 667 -1.09 -18.25 31.30
N GLY A 668 -2.22 -18.36 31.98
CA GLY A 668 -3.32 -19.21 31.56
C GLY A 668 -4.65 -18.51 31.74
N HIS A 669 -5.61 -18.81 30.88
CA HIS A 669 -6.98 -18.32 31.03
C HIS A 669 -7.97 -19.47 30.89
N CYS A 670 -9.12 -19.29 31.53
CA CYS A 670 -10.26 -20.18 31.46
C CYS A 670 -11.51 -19.31 31.28
N LEU A 671 -12.01 -19.24 30.05
CA LEU A 671 -13.17 -18.43 29.69
C LEU A 671 -14.43 -19.28 29.82
N SER A 672 -15.42 -18.83 30.59
CA SER A 672 -16.68 -19.56 30.71
C SER A 672 -17.61 -19.22 29.56
N GLY A 673 -18.19 -20.25 28.92
CA GLY A 673 -19.28 -20.08 27.95
C GLY A 673 -20.55 -19.45 28.54
N GLN A 674 -20.68 -19.41 29.88
CA GLN A 674 -21.79 -18.76 30.60
C GLN A 674 -21.47 -17.31 31.01
N GLY A 675 -20.27 -16.84 30.68
CA GLY A 675 -19.75 -15.53 31.10
C GLY A 675 -18.83 -15.61 32.32
N GLY A 676 -17.88 -14.69 32.36
CA GLY A 676 -16.78 -14.66 33.33
C GLY A 676 -15.77 -15.78 33.12
N GLY A 677 -15.03 -16.11 34.18
CA GLY A 677 -13.94 -17.06 34.10
C GLY A 677 -12.82 -16.72 35.06
N TYR A 678 -11.60 -17.12 34.74
CA TYR A 678 -10.44 -16.71 35.51
C TYR A 678 -9.15 -16.66 34.68
N LEU A 679 -8.24 -15.79 35.10
CA LEU A 679 -6.90 -15.58 34.55
C LEU A 679 -5.85 -15.96 35.61
N LEU A 680 -4.77 -16.57 35.17
CA LEU A 680 -3.69 -17.11 35.99
C LEU A 680 -2.35 -16.53 35.57
N PHE A 681 -1.62 -15.95 36.52
CA PHE A 681 -0.19 -15.64 36.35
C PHE A 681 0.65 -16.61 37.18
N GLY A 682 1.57 -17.31 36.54
CA GLY A 682 2.38 -18.38 37.12
C GLY A 682 1.81 -19.78 36.87
N ASP A 683 2.50 -20.79 37.40
CA ASP A 683 2.29 -22.21 37.12
C ASP A 683 1.63 -23.02 38.25
N GLY A 684 1.36 -22.39 39.40
CA GLY A 684 0.98 -23.07 40.64
C GLY A 684 -0.43 -23.67 40.67
N PHE A 685 -1.31 -23.33 39.72
CA PHE A 685 -2.69 -23.87 39.63
C PHE A 685 -2.97 -24.55 38.30
N LEU A 686 -1.91 -24.90 37.56
CA LEU A 686 -2.09 -25.66 36.33
C LEU A 686 -2.52 -27.09 36.66
N PRO A 687 -3.41 -27.70 35.87
CA PRO A 687 -3.76 -29.11 36.02
C PRO A 687 -2.50 -29.99 36.01
N THR A 688 -2.39 -30.92 36.96
CA THR A 688 -1.22 -31.81 37.08
C THR A 688 -1.16 -32.88 35.98
N SER A 689 -2.24 -33.07 35.23
CA SER A 689 -2.35 -34.06 34.14
C SER A 689 -3.44 -33.66 33.14
N GLY A 690 -3.36 -34.18 31.91
CA GLY A 690 -4.40 -33.99 30.88
C GLY A 690 -4.25 -32.75 30.00
N ILE A 691 -3.19 -31.97 30.19
CA ILE A 691 -2.83 -30.86 29.30
C ILE A 691 -2.15 -31.42 28.06
N LEU A 692 -2.68 -31.06 26.88
CA LEU A 692 -2.04 -31.31 25.60
C LEU A 692 -1.12 -30.14 25.29
N TRP A 693 0.18 -30.40 25.13
CA TRP A 693 1.21 -29.39 24.90
C TRP A 693 1.71 -29.43 23.45
N THR A 694 1.97 -28.25 22.90
CA THR A 694 2.61 -28.11 21.59
C THR A 694 3.53 -26.89 21.56
N PRO A 695 4.70 -26.98 20.90
CA PRO A 695 5.65 -25.89 20.86
C PRO A 695 5.12 -24.69 20.08
N ILE A 696 5.44 -23.49 20.55
CA ILE A 696 5.28 -22.24 19.83
C ILE A 696 6.33 -22.19 18.71
N MET A 697 5.94 -21.70 17.53
CA MET A 697 6.89 -21.49 16.44
C MET A 697 7.97 -20.48 16.83
N SER A 698 9.24 -20.87 16.66
CA SER A 698 10.37 -19.98 16.89
C SER A 698 10.29 -18.75 15.96
N GLN A 699 10.64 -17.58 16.49
CA GLN A 699 10.66 -16.28 15.79
C GLN A 699 9.30 -15.63 15.50
N SER A 700 8.17 -16.20 15.96
CA SER A 700 6.88 -15.51 15.91
C SER A 700 6.79 -14.42 16.98
N LYS A 701 6.18 -13.27 16.65
CA LYS A 701 5.78 -12.25 17.64
C LYS A 701 4.49 -12.63 18.39
N TYR A 702 3.71 -13.54 17.84
CA TYR A 702 2.43 -14.02 18.38
C TYR A 702 2.52 -15.47 18.86
N TYR A 703 1.53 -15.89 19.63
CA TYR A 703 1.30 -17.29 20.02
C TYR A 703 0.86 -18.17 18.85
N SER A 704 1.79 -18.46 17.94
CA SER A 704 1.56 -19.29 16.76
C SER A 704 2.07 -20.72 16.92
N LEU A 705 1.24 -21.68 16.52
CA LEU A 705 1.55 -23.12 16.55
C LEU A 705 1.89 -23.71 15.17
N GLY A 706 1.86 -22.86 14.15
CA GLY A 706 2.08 -23.24 12.76
C GLY A 706 0.88 -23.90 12.09
N SER A 707 1.17 -24.77 11.14
CA SER A 707 0.22 -25.36 10.20
C SER A 707 -0.72 -26.38 10.86
N ALA A 708 -2.03 -26.18 10.73
CA ALA A 708 -3.08 -27.07 11.22
C ALA A 708 -4.01 -27.55 10.11
N ASP A 709 -4.53 -28.77 10.27
CA ASP A 709 -5.60 -29.32 9.43
C ASP A 709 -6.96 -29.16 10.11
N LEU A 710 -7.96 -28.69 9.38
CA LEU A 710 -9.32 -28.51 9.87
C LEU A 710 -10.21 -29.72 9.56
N ARG A 711 -11.00 -30.13 10.55
CA ARG A 711 -12.05 -31.17 10.41
C ARG A 711 -13.35 -30.74 11.09
N LEU A 712 -14.49 -31.11 10.53
CA LEU A 712 -15.82 -30.94 11.13
C LEU A 712 -16.50 -32.30 11.23
N GLY A 713 -16.81 -32.76 12.45
CA GLY A 713 -17.45 -34.06 12.67
C GLY A 713 -16.66 -35.25 12.12
N GLY A 714 -15.32 -35.13 12.03
CA GLY A 714 -14.43 -36.14 11.45
C GLY A 714 -14.19 -35.99 9.94
N GLN A 715 -14.97 -35.17 9.23
CA GLN A 715 -14.76 -34.87 7.81
C GLN A 715 -13.69 -33.79 7.67
N ALA A 716 -12.66 -34.06 6.87
CA ALA A 716 -11.60 -33.07 6.60
C ALA A 716 -12.09 -31.95 5.68
N ALA A 717 -11.69 -30.73 6.01
CA ALA A 717 -11.78 -29.59 5.10
C ALA A 717 -10.85 -29.82 3.89
N SER A 718 -11.24 -29.28 2.74
CA SER A 718 -10.48 -29.31 1.49
C SER A 718 -9.22 -28.44 1.61
N PHE A 719 -9.31 -27.33 2.35
CA PHE A 719 -8.18 -26.46 2.63
C PHE A 719 -7.22 -27.09 3.65
N LYS A 720 -5.91 -26.95 3.41
CA LYS A 720 -4.85 -27.55 4.23
C LYS A 720 -3.84 -26.51 4.70
N GLY A 721 -3.34 -26.72 5.91
CA GLY A 721 -2.22 -25.98 6.45
C GLY A 721 -2.52 -24.56 6.94
N LEU A 722 -3.53 -24.44 7.80
CA LEU A 722 -3.90 -23.20 8.46
C LEU A 722 -2.78 -22.73 9.38
N GLN A 723 -2.23 -21.54 9.16
CA GLN A 723 -1.35 -20.91 10.16
C GLN A 723 -2.23 -20.32 11.26
N ILE A 724 -2.20 -20.95 12.44
CA ILE A 724 -3.04 -20.58 13.58
C ILE A 724 -2.27 -19.69 14.57
N VAL A 725 -2.93 -18.65 15.05
CA VAL A 725 -2.56 -17.84 16.21
C VAL A 725 -3.67 -17.94 17.27
N PHE A 726 -3.28 -18.04 18.53
CA PHE A 726 -4.20 -17.96 19.67
C PHE A 726 -4.21 -16.55 20.23
N ASP A 727 -5.37 -15.91 20.23
CA ASP A 727 -5.50 -14.51 20.61
C ASP A 727 -6.80 -14.25 21.37
N SER A 728 -6.72 -14.00 22.68
CA SER A 728 -7.88 -13.62 23.49
C SER A 728 -8.33 -12.18 23.28
N GLY A 729 -7.57 -11.34 22.57
CA GLY A 729 -8.00 -9.99 22.17
C GLY A 729 -9.03 -10.01 21.04
N SER A 730 -9.35 -11.20 20.50
CA SER A 730 -10.38 -11.40 19.47
C SER A 730 -11.57 -12.16 20.05
N THR A 731 -12.74 -11.51 20.10
CA THR A 731 -14.00 -12.12 20.58
C THR A 731 -14.37 -13.39 19.82
N TYR A 732 -14.32 -13.29 18.50
CA TYR A 732 -14.65 -14.36 17.56
C TYR A 732 -13.37 -14.95 16.97
N SER A 733 -13.47 -16.16 16.43
CA SER A 733 -12.38 -16.74 15.65
C SER A 733 -12.47 -16.25 14.21
N TYR A 734 -11.32 -16.11 13.55
CA TYR A 734 -11.26 -15.61 12.17
C TYR A 734 -10.42 -16.55 11.32
N PHE A 735 -11.00 -17.08 10.24
CA PHE A 735 -10.28 -17.93 9.29
C PHE A 735 -10.09 -17.19 7.98
N SER A 736 -8.98 -17.43 7.27
CA SER A 736 -8.77 -16.88 5.92
C SER A 736 -9.97 -17.18 5.04
N SER A 737 -10.27 -16.30 4.07
CA SER A 737 -11.51 -16.41 3.27
C SER A 737 -11.67 -17.79 2.64
N GLN A 738 -10.58 -18.42 2.22
CA GLN A 738 -10.62 -19.76 1.65
C GLN A 738 -11.03 -20.82 2.69
N ALA A 739 -10.45 -20.77 3.89
CA ALA A 739 -10.73 -21.70 4.97
C ALA A 739 -12.13 -21.49 5.58
N TYR A 740 -12.55 -20.23 5.73
CA TYR A 740 -13.89 -19.85 6.18
C TYR A 740 -14.96 -20.38 5.20
N ASN A 741 -14.81 -20.11 3.90
CA ASN A 741 -15.79 -20.57 2.90
C ASN A 741 -15.90 -22.10 2.83
N ASP A 742 -14.77 -22.81 2.95
CA ASP A 742 -14.75 -24.27 2.99
C ASP A 742 -15.45 -24.81 4.26
N LEU A 743 -15.20 -24.20 5.43
CA LEU A 743 -15.90 -24.52 6.68
C LEU A 743 -17.41 -24.28 6.57
N VAL A 744 -17.84 -23.12 6.07
CA VAL A 744 -19.27 -22.78 5.92
C VAL A 744 -19.94 -23.76 4.96
N SER A 745 -19.29 -24.12 3.85
CA SER A 745 -19.78 -25.14 2.92
C SER A 745 -19.94 -26.50 3.60
N LEU A 746 -18.92 -26.93 4.35
CA LEU A 746 -18.92 -28.18 5.10
C LEU A 746 -20.04 -28.22 6.15
N MET A 747 -20.26 -27.11 6.85
CA MET A 747 -21.35 -26.96 7.82
C MET A 747 -22.71 -27.04 7.15
N ARG A 748 -22.96 -26.26 6.09
CA ARG A 748 -24.24 -26.28 5.35
C ARG A 748 -24.57 -27.66 4.81
N ASN A 749 -23.58 -28.39 4.29
CA ASN A 749 -23.75 -29.77 3.85
C ASN A 749 -24.15 -30.71 5.01
N ASN A 750 -23.54 -30.55 6.19
CA ASN A 750 -23.88 -31.33 7.39
C ASN A 750 -25.25 -30.98 7.99
N LEU A 751 -25.80 -29.80 7.68
CA LEU A 751 -27.12 -29.36 8.12
C LEU A 751 -28.23 -29.71 7.12
N ASN A 752 -27.89 -30.13 5.90
CA ASN A 752 -28.86 -30.49 4.88
C ASN A 752 -29.80 -31.61 5.37
N GLY A 753 -31.11 -31.43 5.17
CA GLY A 753 -32.16 -32.33 5.66
C GLY A 753 -32.53 -32.17 7.15
N LYS A 754 -31.86 -31.29 7.91
CA LYS A 754 -32.27 -30.93 9.28
C LYS A 754 -33.32 -29.81 9.27
N GLN A 755 -34.09 -29.67 10.35
CA GLN A 755 -35.13 -28.64 10.49
C GLN A 755 -34.54 -27.25 10.86
N LEU A 756 -33.51 -26.81 10.12
CA LEU A 756 -32.90 -25.49 10.25
C LEU A 756 -32.97 -24.78 8.89
N LYS A 757 -33.22 -23.47 8.92
CA LYS A 757 -33.21 -22.61 7.74
C LYS A 757 -32.23 -21.47 7.94
N ASP A 758 -31.68 -20.91 6.87
CA ASP A 758 -30.87 -19.70 6.96
C ASP A 758 -31.74 -18.53 7.50
N ALA A 759 -31.18 -17.78 8.43
CA ALA A 759 -31.79 -16.61 9.06
C ALA A 759 -31.14 -15.33 8.51
N VAL A 760 -31.33 -15.08 7.21
CA VAL A 760 -30.68 -13.98 6.48
C VAL A 760 -31.12 -12.60 7.00
N GLU A 761 -32.26 -12.53 7.70
CA GLU A 761 -32.74 -11.32 8.37
C GLU A 761 -31.96 -10.95 9.64
N ASP A 762 -31.28 -11.91 10.28
CA ASP A 762 -30.50 -11.67 11.48
C ASP A 762 -29.11 -11.16 11.09
N ARG A 763 -28.83 -9.90 11.43
CA ARG A 763 -27.57 -9.24 11.10
C ARG A 763 -26.55 -9.28 12.23
N SER A 764 -26.80 -10.08 13.27
CA SER A 764 -25.89 -10.19 14.41
C SER A 764 -24.52 -10.74 13.99
N LEU A 765 -24.50 -11.73 13.09
CA LEU A 765 -23.29 -12.27 12.46
C LEU A 765 -23.58 -12.69 11.01
N PRO A 766 -22.56 -12.86 10.15
CA PRO A 766 -22.75 -13.11 8.71
C PRO A 766 -23.50 -14.40 8.35
N VAL A 767 -23.40 -15.44 9.19
CA VAL A 767 -24.02 -16.74 8.95
C VAL A 767 -24.83 -17.15 10.17
N CYS A 768 -26.16 -17.17 10.00
CA CYS A 768 -27.13 -17.49 11.03
C CYS A 768 -28.18 -18.48 10.53
N TRP A 769 -28.69 -19.31 11.44
CA TRP A 769 -29.74 -20.29 11.22
C TRP A 769 -30.87 -20.14 12.23
N LYS A 770 -32.09 -20.40 11.78
CA LYS A 770 -33.31 -20.42 12.60
C LYS A 770 -33.97 -21.78 12.61
N GLY A 771 -34.48 -22.16 13.78
CA GLY A 771 -35.31 -23.35 13.98
C GLY A 771 -36.78 -23.08 13.66
N ALA A 772 -37.62 -24.09 13.93
CA ALA A 772 -39.08 -23.93 13.87
C ALA A 772 -39.60 -23.00 14.98
N GLU A 773 -38.94 -23.03 16.14
CA GLU A 773 -39.17 -22.14 17.28
C GLU A 773 -37.85 -21.42 17.62
N PRO A 774 -37.89 -20.20 18.21
CA PRO A 774 -36.69 -19.49 18.64
C PRO A 774 -35.88 -20.29 19.68
N PHE A 775 -34.57 -20.40 19.47
CA PHE A 775 -33.65 -21.01 20.42
C PHE A 775 -33.51 -20.13 21.67
N LYS A 776 -33.56 -20.74 22.85
CA LYS A 776 -33.41 -20.06 24.15
C LYS A 776 -32.07 -20.32 24.79
N SER A 777 -31.46 -21.45 24.47
CA SER A 777 -30.15 -21.84 24.98
C SER A 777 -29.38 -22.66 23.96
N ILE A 778 -28.08 -22.76 24.18
CA ILE A 778 -27.18 -23.54 23.34
C ILE A 778 -27.58 -25.04 23.26
N ARG A 779 -28.19 -25.57 24.34
CA ARG A 779 -28.67 -26.96 24.41
C ARG A 779 -29.76 -27.26 23.38
N ASP A 780 -30.48 -26.24 22.95
CA ASP A 780 -31.60 -26.39 22.02
C ASP A 780 -31.11 -26.69 20.59
N PHE A 781 -29.85 -26.33 20.27
CA PHE A 781 -29.31 -26.50 18.92
C PHE A 781 -28.07 -27.40 18.81
N VAL A 782 -27.34 -27.66 19.90
CA VAL A 782 -26.03 -28.37 19.85
C VAL A 782 -26.10 -29.71 19.10
N SER A 783 -27.22 -30.44 19.19
CA SER A 783 -27.41 -31.74 18.52
C SER A 783 -27.41 -31.66 16.99
N TYR A 784 -27.70 -30.49 16.41
CA TYR A 784 -27.66 -30.27 14.97
C TYR A 784 -26.24 -30.07 14.44
N PHE A 785 -25.29 -29.63 15.27
CA PHE A 785 -23.95 -29.26 14.84
C PHE A 785 -22.91 -30.29 15.29
N LYS A 786 -21.72 -30.26 14.67
CA LYS A 786 -20.66 -31.26 14.90
C LYS A 786 -19.42 -30.60 15.49
N PRO A 787 -18.63 -31.26 16.34
CA PRO A 787 -17.39 -30.66 16.85
C PRO A 787 -16.42 -30.34 15.71
N LEU A 788 -15.71 -29.22 15.86
CA LEU A 788 -14.61 -28.79 15.00
C LEU A 788 -13.28 -29.25 15.63
N VAL A 789 -12.34 -29.70 14.81
CA VAL A 789 -11.02 -30.14 15.25
C VAL A 789 -9.94 -29.50 14.41
N LEU A 790 -8.96 -28.88 15.07
CA LEU A 790 -7.71 -28.44 14.46
C LEU A 790 -6.62 -29.43 14.85
N SER A 791 -6.10 -30.15 13.87
CA SER A 791 -5.04 -31.15 14.08
C SER A 791 -3.68 -30.52 13.79
N PHE A 792 -2.84 -30.39 14.82
CA PHE A 792 -1.46 -29.91 14.75
C PHE A 792 -0.50 -31.07 14.93
N LYS A 793 0.09 -31.60 13.84
CA LYS A 793 1.01 -32.76 13.86
C LYS A 793 0.49 -33.93 14.73
N ASN A 794 0.83 -33.94 16.03
CA ASN A 794 0.49 -35.00 16.99
C ASN A 794 -0.51 -34.59 18.09
N VAL A 795 -1.03 -33.35 18.08
CA VAL A 795 -2.03 -32.88 19.06
C VAL A 795 -3.25 -32.30 18.35
N GLU A 796 -4.41 -32.36 19.01
CA GLU A 796 -5.66 -31.85 18.46
C GLU A 796 -6.27 -30.81 19.40
N PHE A 797 -6.74 -29.71 18.81
CA PHE A 797 -7.54 -28.69 19.49
C PHE A 797 -9.00 -28.87 19.07
N GLN A 798 -9.82 -29.40 19.97
CA GLN A 798 -11.23 -29.68 19.71
C GLN A 798 -12.12 -28.54 20.21
N VAL A 799 -12.94 -28.00 19.32
CA VAL A 799 -13.91 -26.93 19.59
C VAL A 799 -15.31 -27.54 19.50
N GLN A 800 -16.02 -27.53 20.62
CA GLN A 800 -17.41 -28.02 20.66
C GLN A 800 -18.35 -26.99 20.02
N PRO A 801 -19.56 -27.36 19.55
CA PRO A 801 -20.49 -26.42 18.94
C PRO A 801 -20.79 -25.19 19.80
N GLU A 802 -20.81 -25.36 21.12
CA GLU A 802 -21.01 -24.28 22.09
C GLU A 802 -19.88 -23.24 22.09
N ALA A 803 -18.70 -23.61 21.57
CA ALA A 803 -17.50 -22.79 21.49
C ALA A 803 -17.21 -22.32 20.05
N TYR A 804 -18.19 -22.38 19.14
CA TYR A 804 -18.11 -21.68 17.85
C TYR A 804 -19.47 -21.14 17.37
N LEU A 805 -20.54 -21.28 18.17
CA LEU A 805 -21.88 -20.82 17.87
C LEU A 805 -22.43 -19.97 19.02
N ILE A 806 -23.18 -18.94 18.69
CA ILE A 806 -23.91 -18.10 19.65
C ILE A 806 -25.41 -18.16 19.42
N VAL A 807 -26.20 -17.92 20.47
CA VAL A 807 -27.64 -17.61 20.34
C VAL A 807 -27.81 -16.11 20.34
N THR A 808 -28.41 -15.56 19.29
CA THR A 808 -28.67 -14.11 19.19
C THR A 808 -29.88 -13.69 20.01
N VAL A 809 -30.03 -12.40 20.25
CA VAL A 809 -31.24 -11.82 20.87
C VAL A 809 -32.53 -12.11 20.08
N HIS A 810 -32.40 -12.48 18.81
CA HIS A 810 -33.52 -12.87 17.94
C HIS A 810 -33.89 -14.36 18.07
N GLY A 811 -33.17 -15.12 18.90
CA GLY A 811 -33.37 -16.57 19.09
C GLY A 811 -32.88 -17.41 17.90
N ASN A 812 -31.94 -16.88 17.12
CA ASN A 812 -31.27 -17.60 16.05
C ASN A 812 -29.89 -18.08 16.52
N VAL A 813 -29.34 -19.09 15.86
CA VAL A 813 -27.98 -19.56 16.10
C VAL A 813 -27.04 -19.05 15.02
N CYS A 814 -25.93 -18.43 15.39
CA CYS A 814 -24.98 -17.87 14.42
C CYS A 814 -23.57 -18.40 14.61
N LEU A 815 -22.82 -18.49 13.51
CA LEU A 815 -21.43 -18.92 13.47
C LEU A 815 -20.50 -17.79 13.94
N GLY A 816 -19.82 -18.01 15.07
CA GLY A 816 -18.78 -17.12 15.61
C GLY A 816 -17.36 -17.43 15.11
N ILE A 817 -17.25 -18.06 13.94
CA ILE A 817 -16.02 -18.12 13.14
C ILE A 817 -16.29 -17.26 11.91
N LEU A 818 -15.50 -16.21 11.69
CA LEU A 818 -15.75 -15.17 10.69
C LEU A 818 -14.68 -15.19 9.57
N ASP A 819 -14.96 -14.48 8.48
CA ASP A 819 -14.01 -14.32 7.36
C ASP A 819 -12.93 -13.30 7.72
N GLY A 820 -11.72 -13.77 7.95
CA GLY A 820 -10.55 -12.94 8.26
C GLY A 820 -10.12 -12.04 7.10
N GLY A 821 -10.45 -12.40 5.84
CA GLY A 821 -10.13 -11.54 4.69
C GLY A 821 -10.98 -10.27 4.63
N GLU A 822 -12.20 -10.30 5.18
CA GLU A 822 -13.07 -9.12 5.25
C GLU A 822 -12.58 -8.09 6.28
N VAL A 823 -11.78 -8.53 7.26
CA VAL A 823 -11.21 -7.68 8.34
C VAL A 823 -9.70 -7.48 8.20
N GLY A 824 -9.13 -7.73 7.02
CA GLY A 824 -7.72 -7.42 6.74
C GLY A 824 -6.67 -8.39 7.30
N LEU A 825 -7.08 -9.54 7.87
CA LEU A 825 -6.17 -10.57 8.42
C LEU A 825 -5.43 -11.37 7.33
N GLY A 826 -5.85 -11.26 6.06
CA GLY A 826 -5.22 -11.93 4.93
C GLY A 826 -5.22 -13.46 5.09
N ASN A 827 -4.02 -14.06 5.23
CA ASN A 827 -3.84 -15.51 5.40
C ASN A 827 -3.69 -15.94 6.87
N LEU A 828 -3.73 -14.99 7.81
CA LEU A 828 -3.64 -15.29 9.24
C LEU A 828 -4.98 -15.86 9.73
N ASN A 829 -4.93 -16.88 10.57
CA ASN A 829 -6.12 -17.49 11.17
C ASN A 829 -6.02 -17.37 12.69
N VAL A 830 -7.05 -16.81 13.30
CA VAL A 830 -7.08 -16.47 14.72
C VAL A 830 -8.09 -17.38 15.42
N ILE A 831 -7.65 -17.98 16.52
CA ILE A 831 -8.50 -18.67 17.49
C ILE A 831 -8.78 -17.68 18.60
N GLY A 832 -10.00 -17.13 18.56
CA GLY A 832 -10.50 -16.13 19.50
C GLY A 832 -11.21 -16.76 20.70
N ASP A 833 -11.71 -15.90 21.58
CA ASP A 833 -12.32 -16.26 22.87
C ASP A 833 -13.38 -17.33 22.73
N ILE A 834 -14.29 -17.19 21.75
CA ILE A 834 -15.36 -18.16 21.51
C ILE A 834 -14.85 -19.59 21.42
N SER A 835 -13.74 -19.80 20.70
CA SER A 835 -13.15 -21.14 20.48
C SER A 835 -12.29 -21.63 21.65
N MET A 836 -11.97 -20.74 22.59
CA MET A 836 -11.23 -21.04 23.82
C MET A 836 -12.15 -21.27 25.03
N GLN A 837 -13.46 -21.08 24.90
CA GLN A 837 -14.42 -21.30 25.99
C GLN A 837 -14.37 -22.74 26.55
N ASP A 838 -14.55 -22.81 27.87
CA ASP A 838 -14.56 -24.02 28.70
C ASP A 838 -13.29 -24.88 28.54
N LYS A 839 -12.16 -24.21 28.30
CA LYS A 839 -10.81 -24.77 28.30
C LYS A 839 -9.90 -23.93 29.16
N MET A 840 -8.99 -24.62 29.84
CA MET A 840 -7.79 -24.01 30.38
C MET A 840 -6.78 -23.92 29.25
N VAL A 841 -6.56 -22.72 28.70
CA VAL A 841 -5.52 -22.44 27.70
C VAL A 841 -4.31 -21.82 28.41
N ILE A 842 -3.13 -22.36 28.19
CA ILE A 842 -1.92 -22.05 28.95
C ILE A 842 -0.80 -21.70 27.97
N TYR A 843 -0.13 -20.58 28.22
CA TYR A 843 1.00 -20.10 27.45
C TYR A 843 2.22 -20.11 28.37
N ASP A 844 3.08 -21.10 28.17
CA ASP A 844 4.31 -21.27 28.92
C ASP A 844 5.47 -20.64 28.13
N ASN A 845 5.72 -19.36 28.40
CA ASN A 845 6.75 -18.58 27.71
C ASN A 845 8.16 -19.02 28.10
N GLU A 846 8.35 -19.66 29.25
CA GLU A 846 9.66 -20.19 29.66
C GLU A 846 10.03 -21.43 28.84
N ARG A 847 9.05 -22.29 28.54
CA ARG A 847 9.24 -23.50 27.73
C ARG A 847 8.88 -23.34 26.26
N GLN A 848 8.40 -22.16 25.86
CA GLN A 848 8.00 -21.83 24.48
C GLN A 848 6.94 -22.82 23.94
N GLN A 849 5.87 -23.03 24.70
CA GLN A 849 4.80 -23.97 24.36
C GLN A 849 3.42 -23.45 24.77
N ILE A 850 2.38 -23.88 24.06
CA ILE A 850 0.97 -23.66 24.43
C ILE A 850 0.38 -25.00 24.85
N GLY A 851 -0.39 -24.98 25.92
CA GLY A 851 -1.12 -26.10 26.46
C GLY A 851 -2.61 -25.85 26.49
N TRP A 852 -3.42 -26.89 26.32
CA TRP A 852 -4.85 -26.80 26.62
C TRP A 852 -5.40 -28.08 27.24
N ALA A 853 -6.43 -27.90 28.07
CA ALA A 853 -7.24 -28.99 28.61
C ALA A 853 -8.69 -28.52 28.77
N PRO A 854 -9.70 -29.40 28.61
CA PRO A 854 -11.06 -29.10 29.04
C PRO A 854 -11.07 -28.73 30.53
N ALA A 855 -11.80 -27.68 30.89
CA ALA A 855 -11.85 -27.19 32.26
C ALA A 855 -13.22 -26.59 32.59
N ASN A 856 -13.62 -26.64 33.87
CA ASN A 856 -14.79 -25.92 34.34
C ASN A 856 -14.39 -24.48 34.69
N CYS A 857 -14.67 -23.55 33.78
CA CYS A 857 -14.29 -22.15 33.95
C CYS A 857 -15.27 -21.34 34.85
N ASN A 858 -16.35 -21.95 35.34
CA ASN A 858 -17.37 -21.25 36.15
C ASN A 858 -16.95 -21.02 37.61
N SER A 859 -15.86 -21.63 38.06
CA SER A 859 -15.38 -21.51 39.43
C SER A 859 -13.88 -21.35 39.47
N LEU A 860 -13.40 -20.47 40.35
CA LEU A 860 -11.98 -20.32 40.61
C LEU A 860 -11.37 -21.66 41.10
N PRO A 861 -10.14 -21.99 40.67
CA PRO A 861 -9.45 -23.17 41.18
C PRO A 861 -9.28 -23.04 42.70
N LYS A 862 -9.61 -24.12 43.41
CA LYS A 862 -9.39 -24.19 44.85
C LYS A 862 -7.91 -24.43 45.11
N SER A 863 -7.31 -23.57 45.94
CA SER A 863 -5.94 -23.71 46.44
C SER A 863 -5.74 -24.94 47.29
#